data_AF-A0A7N8X0B1-F1
#
_entry.id   AF-A0A7N8X0B1-F1
#
_cell.length_a   1.000
_cell.length_b   1.000
_cell.length_c   1.000
_cell.angle_alpha   90.00
_cell.angle_beta   90.00
_cell.angle_gamma   90.00
#
_symmetry.space_group_name_H-M   'P 1'
#
loop_
_entity.id
_entity.type
_entity.pdbx_description
1 polymer ?
#
loop_
_entity_poly.entity_id
_entity_poly.type
_entity_poly.pdbx_seq_one_letter_code
_entity_poly.pdbx_strand_id
1 'polypeptide(L)'
;MQSSQVFVLQVITLFSASFDNNHLIIKMSVGTAGHSLPLSLLCECHPEVVPVDFGDYHPLKPIMVTDTKTRRGARKGSTSSSSSSSSSAPPDPLSSMLDGTDPLSMFAAASASETPAMSHSRREKEDELVGPDFEPWPAKRGEILARFTTTEKLSIVRKAPGPGSSAVSEKVRTRLEELDDLEEGSQRELLNLSQQDYANRIEELNQSLKEAWASDQKVKALKIVIQCSKLLSDTSVIQFYPSKFVLITDILDTFGRLVYDRIWTMCSDPRPLPDSFTVEDVNDTAKETCLNWFFKIASIRELLPRLYVEAAILKCNRFLNKTGIQETLTRLTAMIRGIGDPLVAAYARAYLCRPLLTEMMERCKKLGNNALLLNSVMRAFRPEFVAARATDFIAMIKECDEAGFPKHLLFGSLGRSLACADPPESERLTILNEAWKVITKVRSPQDYVNCAEIWVEFTCRNFTKREVNTVLADIIKHMTPDRAFEDAYPQVRSSLTKVSFGRDFEQQLSFCVEARATFCNLEPVLVQLIHACAAYSYITIPSLSSIFSRLSLYLLSGQVALANQCLSQADAFLKAAVSILPEVPRSISVEGKLRSSESFLLDFISNFLATLLVVPDHPEHGVLYLVRGLLNMVQDYTWEDNSDAKVRVYISALPLLAAMSQETYLYSIPKVDSNETLYGGDPKFLSELNKLCDTLIGQILDHLKALGRDENTRRQGALAFSLFAVLLAHGDLRNNKLSQLAINLWNLSHKHGYCETRISVRTLDYIKHQAQQPDMAHLSDTIQRLALQSRT
;
A
#
# COMPACT_ATOMS: atom_id res chain seq x y z
N MET A 1 -4.23 26.81 -4.45
CA MET A 1 -4.20 26.88 -5.94
C MET A 1 -2.85 27.39 -6.46
N GLN A 2 -2.35 28.56 -6.02
CA GLN A 2 -0.96 28.97 -6.32
C GLN A 2 0.07 27.95 -5.79
N SER A 3 -0.18 27.37 -4.60
CA SER A 3 0.68 26.33 -4.02
C SER A 3 0.85 25.12 -4.93
N SER A 4 -0.21 24.62 -5.57
CA SER A 4 -0.16 23.43 -6.43
C SER A 4 0.66 23.62 -7.71
N GLN A 5 0.68 24.82 -8.29
CA GLN A 5 1.52 25.12 -9.48
C GLN A 5 2.99 25.31 -9.11
N VAL A 6 3.27 26.05 -8.04
CA VAL A 6 4.63 26.19 -7.48
C VAL A 6 5.18 24.81 -7.10
N PHE A 7 4.32 23.96 -6.57
CA PHE A 7 4.63 22.60 -6.15
C PHE A 7 4.99 21.68 -7.32
N VAL A 8 4.22 21.68 -8.42
CA VAL A 8 4.60 20.91 -9.63
C VAL A 8 5.87 21.47 -10.28
N LEU A 9 6.08 22.79 -10.25
CA LEU A 9 7.33 23.39 -10.73
C LEU A 9 8.55 23.03 -9.87
N GLN A 10 8.39 22.95 -8.55
CA GLN A 10 9.41 22.44 -7.64
C GLN A 10 9.71 20.97 -7.90
N VAL A 11 8.67 20.14 -8.11
CA VAL A 11 8.81 18.75 -8.56
C VAL A 11 9.66 18.69 -9.82
N ILE A 12 9.27 19.41 -10.87
CA ILE A 12 9.98 19.45 -12.16
C ILE A 12 11.44 19.94 -12.00
N THR A 13 11.67 20.93 -11.14
CA THR A 13 13.02 21.43 -10.87
C THR A 13 13.89 20.35 -10.19
N LEU A 14 13.31 19.55 -9.29
CA LEU A 14 14.00 18.41 -8.67
C LEU A 14 14.30 17.32 -9.68
N PHE A 15 13.38 17.05 -10.60
CA PHE A 15 13.61 16.10 -11.68
C PHE A 15 14.74 16.53 -12.63
N SER A 16 14.84 17.82 -12.96
CA SER A 16 15.83 18.36 -13.90
C SER A 16 17.25 18.45 -13.32
N ALA A 17 17.40 18.51 -11.99
CA ALA A 17 18.69 18.58 -11.30
C ALA A 17 19.53 17.28 -11.35
N SER A 18 19.14 16.29 -12.17
CA SER A 18 19.94 15.08 -12.44
C SER A 18 21.02 15.29 -13.50
N PHE A 19 20.94 16.41 -14.22
CA PHE A 19 21.95 16.82 -15.18
C PHE A 19 22.66 18.03 -14.62
N ASP A 20 23.99 17.94 -14.55
CA ASP A 20 24.85 19.06 -14.19
C ASP A 20 24.38 20.34 -14.91
N ASN A 21 24.32 21.40 -14.11
CA ASN A 21 24.07 22.77 -14.53
C ASN A 21 24.94 23.12 -15.74
N ASN A 22 24.40 22.95 -16.96
CA ASN A 22 24.65 23.79 -18.14
C ASN A 22 23.95 23.37 -19.44
N HIS A 23 23.23 22.24 -19.54
CA HIS A 23 22.76 21.79 -20.86
C HIS A 23 21.30 21.35 -21.06
N LEU A 24 20.42 21.25 -20.04
CA LEU A 24 19.10 20.64 -20.28
C LEU A 24 17.87 21.24 -19.56
N ILE A 25 17.89 22.54 -19.25
CA ILE A 25 16.65 23.31 -19.52
C ILE A 25 16.80 23.66 -20.99
N ILE A 26 15.82 23.33 -21.83
CA ILE A 26 15.78 23.64 -23.26
C ILE A 26 15.86 25.18 -23.43
N LYS A 27 17.05 25.76 -23.24
CA LYS A 27 17.47 27.01 -23.85
C LYS A 27 17.79 26.60 -25.28
N MET A 28 16.76 26.61 -26.13
CA MET A 28 16.90 26.71 -27.58
C MET A 28 17.62 28.03 -27.89
N SER A 29 18.93 28.07 -27.65
CA SER A 29 19.83 29.09 -28.15
C SER A 29 20.76 28.39 -29.11
N VAL A 30 20.55 28.68 -30.38
CA VAL A 30 21.25 28.11 -31.53
C VAL A 30 22.74 28.44 -31.43
N GLY A 31 23.55 27.42 -31.14
CA GLY A 31 25.01 27.47 -31.12
C GLY A 31 25.59 26.58 -32.22
N THR A 32 26.45 27.16 -33.04
CA THR A 32 27.01 26.69 -34.31
C THR A 32 27.99 25.51 -34.20
N ALA A 33 27.80 24.49 -35.06
CA ALA A 33 28.79 23.62 -35.75
C ALA A 33 28.21 22.19 -35.88
N GLY A 34 28.18 21.46 -37.00
CA GLY A 34 28.57 21.68 -38.39
C GLY A 34 28.07 20.46 -39.21
N HIS A 35 27.80 20.68 -40.50
CA HIS A 35 27.54 19.66 -41.53
C HIS A 35 26.27 18.78 -41.43
N SER A 36 25.12 19.42 -41.25
CA SER A 36 23.87 19.11 -41.96
C SER A 36 22.93 20.31 -41.73
N LEU A 37 22.13 20.66 -42.74
CA LEU A 37 21.36 21.92 -42.83
C LEU A 37 20.62 22.23 -41.50
N PRO A 38 20.94 23.36 -40.83
CA PRO A 38 20.36 23.67 -39.53
C PRO A 38 18.86 23.95 -39.66
N LEU A 39 18.11 23.53 -38.63
CA LEU A 39 16.73 23.90 -38.30
C LEU A 39 16.49 25.44 -38.14
N SER A 40 17.41 26.28 -38.60
CA SER A 40 17.32 27.75 -38.59
C SER A 40 16.16 28.29 -39.44
N LEU A 41 15.59 27.49 -40.34
CA LEU A 41 14.43 27.87 -41.15
C LEU A 41 13.07 27.78 -40.41
N LEU A 42 13.03 27.27 -39.17
CA LEU A 42 11.85 27.47 -38.30
C LEU A 42 11.78 28.91 -37.72
N CYS A 43 12.84 29.72 -37.85
CA CYS A 43 12.97 30.97 -37.09
C CYS A 43 13.16 32.26 -37.93
N GLU A 44 13.14 32.21 -39.27
CA GLU A 44 13.30 33.42 -40.11
C GLU A 44 11.97 33.88 -40.76
N CYS A 45 11.11 34.53 -39.96
CA CYS A 45 10.08 35.44 -40.43
C CYS A 45 9.87 36.56 -39.38
N HIS A 46 10.84 37.47 -39.23
CA HIS A 46 10.64 38.74 -38.53
C HIS A 46 11.00 39.91 -39.46
N PRO A 47 10.13 40.92 -39.63
CA PRO A 47 10.55 42.28 -39.92
C PRO A 47 10.83 43.05 -38.60
N GLU A 48 12.01 43.66 -38.56
CA GLU A 48 12.50 44.71 -37.63
C GLU A 48 12.51 44.44 -36.11
N VAL A 49 13.73 44.27 -35.61
CA VAL A 49 14.11 44.38 -34.19
C VAL A 49 14.02 45.85 -33.78
N VAL A 50 12.93 46.22 -33.12
CA VAL A 50 12.95 47.30 -32.12
C VAL A 50 13.44 46.65 -30.82
N PRO A 51 14.45 47.21 -30.12
CA PRO A 51 14.85 46.68 -28.82
C PRO A 51 13.69 46.89 -27.86
N VAL A 52 12.94 45.83 -27.57
CA VAL A 52 11.94 45.81 -26.51
C VAL A 52 12.69 45.41 -25.25
N ASP A 53 12.89 46.41 -24.38
CA ASP A 53 13.27 46.24 -22.99
C ASP A 53 12.44 45.12 -22.35
N PHE A 54 13.07 44.31 -21.49
CA PHE A 54 12.39 43.30 -20.69
C PHE A 54 11.40 43.98 -19.72
N GLY A 55 10.17 44.20 -20.18
CA GLY A 55 9.07 44.78 -19.42
C GLY A 55 7.85 43.86 -19.34
N ASP A 56 7.58 43.35 -18.13
CA ASP A 56 6.25 43.04 -17.56
C ASP A 56 5.38 41.87 -18.10
N TYR A 57 5.96 40.74 -18.52
CA TYR A 57 5.19 39.49 -18.67
C TYR A 57 5.88 38.27 -18.05
N HIS A 58 5.44 37.91 -16.83
CA HIS A 58 5.83 36.71 -16.10
C HIS A 58 4.75 35.62 -16.30
N PRO A 59 5.09 34.33 -16.44
CA PRO A 59 4.15 33.21 -16.63
C PRO A 59 3.18 32.96 -15.44
N LEU A 60 3.07 33.88 -14.48
CA LEU A 60 2.21 33.82 -13.30
C LEU A 60 1.09 34.88 -13.30
N LYS A 61 0.84 35.59 -14.41
CA LYS A 61 -0.34 36.47 -14.47
C LYS A 61 -1.62 35.62 -14.54
N PRO A 62 -2.57 35.75 -13.60
CA PRO A 62 -3.81 35.00 -13.62
C PRO A 62 -4.65 35.39 -14.84
N ILE A 63 -4.82 34.45 -15.77
CA ILE A 63 -5.79 34.59 -16.87
C ILE A 63 -7.15 34.19 -16.31
N MET A 64 -8.04 35.17 -16.12
CA MET A 64 -9.41 34.93 -15.70
C MET A 64 -10.22 34.38 -16.88
N VAL A 65 -10.61 33.11 -16.82
CA VAL A 65 -11.55 32.52 -17.79
C VAL A 65 -12.97 32.85 -17.32
N THR A 66 -13.65 33.78 -17.98
CA THR A 66 -15.07 34.07 -17.75
C THR A 66 -15.94 33.38 -18.78
N ASP A 67 -16.76 32.44 -18.33
CA ASP A 67 -17.67 31.64 -19.15
C ASP A 67 -18.99 32.39 -19.34
N THR A 68 -19.28 32.93 -20.54
CA THR A 68 -20.52 33.68 -20.83
C THR A 68 -21.52 32.83 -21.61
N LYS A 69 -22.33 32.04 -20.89
CA LYS A 69 -23.55 31.43 -21.47
C LYS A 69 -24.69 32.43 -21.51
N THR A 70 -25.09 32.83 -22.71
CA THR A 70 -26.30 33.60 -23.03
C THR A 70 -27.57 32.86 -22.61
N ARG A 71 -28.37 33.45 -21.70
CA ARG A 71 -29.68 32.93 -21.25
C ARG A 71 -30.81 33.82 -21.77
N ARG A 72 -31.71 33.27 -22.59
CA ARG A 72 -33.07 33.80 -22.82
C ARG A 72 -33.94 33.47 -21.60
N GLY A 73 -34.68 34.47 -21.13
CA GLY A 73 -35.38 34.44 -19.84
C GLY A 73 -36.81 33.92 -19.85
N ALA A 74 -37.30 33.62 -18.65
CA ALA A 74 -38.63 33.94 -18.15
C ALA A 74 -38.69 33.77 -16.62
N ARG A 75 -39.09 34.86 -15.94
CA ARG A 75 -39.90 35.04 -14.69
C ARG A 75 -40.35 33.80 -13.93
N LYS A 76 -40.61 33.80 -12.61
CA LYS A 76 -40.44 34.65 -11.40
C LYS A 76 -41.00 33.73 -10.29
N GLY A 77 -40.40 33.68 -9.11
CA GLY A 77 -40.98 32.96 -7.97
C GLY A 77 -40.03 32.88 -6.77
N SER A 78 -40.18 33.84 -5.86
CA SER A 78 -39.66 33.96 -4.49
C SER A 78 -39.96 32.68 -3.67
N THR A 79 -39.34 32.28 -2.54
CA THR A 79 -38.75 32.97 -1.37
C THR A 79 -37.97 31.94 -0.50
N SER A 80 -36.89 32.41 0.16
CA SER A 80 -36.45 32.16 1.56
C SER A 80 -36.22 30.76 2.17
N SER A 81 -35.01 30.61 2.79
CA SER A 81 -34.66 30.06 4.15
C SER A 81 -35.05 28.63 4.53
N SER A 82 -34.43 27.85 5.42
CA SER A 82 -33.15 27.75 6.15
C SER A 82 -33.24 26.46 6.99
N SER A 83 -32.11 25.75 7.20
CA SER A 83 -31.76 24.88 8.37
C SER A 83 -32.71 23.79 8.96
N SER A 84 -32.16 22.57 8.97
CA SER A 84 -32.04 21.56 10.07
C SER A 84 -33.20 20.65 10.55
N SER A 85 -32.82 19.36 10.67
CA SER A 85 -33.18 18.31 11.67
C SER A 85 -34.48 17.49 11.57
N SER A 86 -34.26 16.16 11.45
CA SER A 86 -34.94 15.00 12.07
C SER A 86 -36.46 14.97 12.25
N SER A 87 -37.13 13.96 11.64
CA SER A 87 -37.70 12.80 12.37
C SER A 87 -38.55 11.88 11.47
N SER A 88 -38.40 10.57 11.70
CA SER A 88 -39.44 9.52 11.73
C SER A 88 -40.31 9.21 10.50
N ALA A 89 -40.03 8.07 9.87
CA ALA A 89 -41.03 7.22 9.21
C ALA A 89 -40.88 5.77 9.75
N PRO A 90 -41.97 5.01 9.93
CA PRO A 90 -41.96 3.70 10.58
C PRO A 90 -41.32 2.61 9.70
N PRO A 91 -40.64 1.60 10.26
CA PRO A 91 -40.14 0.47 9.50
C PRO A 91 -41.23 -0.57 9.22
N ASP A 92 -41.14 -1.12 8.01
CA ASP A 92 -41.94 -2.15 7.37
C ASP A 92 -41.88 -3.51 8.14
N PRO A 93 -43.01 -4.19 8.43
CA PRO A 93 -43.05 -5.33 9.37
C PRO A 93 -42.57 -6.67 8.79
N LEU A 94 -41.72 -6.68 7.76
CA LEU A 94 -41.22 -7.93 7.14
C LEU A 94 -39.69 -8.01 6.97
N SER A 95 -38.94 -7.05 7.52
CA SER A 95 -37.46 -7.07 7.46
C SER A 95 -36.78 -7.72 8.67
N SER A 96 -37.52 -8.17 9.69
CA SER A 96 -36.96 -8.70 10.95
C SER A 96 -36.91 -10.24 11.04
N MET A 97 -37.07 -10.97 9.93
CA MET A 97 -37.01 -12.44 9.91
C MET A 97 -35.75 -13.02 9.23
N LEU A 98 -34.73 -12.21 8.93
CA LEU A 98 -33.50 -12.71 8.28
C LEU A 98 -32.18 -12.33 8.95
N ASP A 99 -32.20 -11.72 10.15
CA ASP A 99 -31.02 -11.68 11.01
C ASP A 99 -30.91 -13.00 11.78
N GLY A 100 -30.27 -13.97 11.14
CA GLY A 100 -29.86 -15.21 11.76
C GLY A 100 -28.73 -14.98 12.75
N THR A 101 -29.06 -14.59 13.98
CA THR A 101 -28.21 -14.88 15.13
C THR A 101 -28.32 -16.37 15.45
N ASP A 102 -27.19 -17.07 15.42
CA ASP A 102 -27.09 -18.48 15.79
C ASP A 102 -27.59 -18.69 17.24
N PRO A 103 -28.53 -19.64 17.48
CA PRO A 103 -29.07 -19.95 18.79
C PRO A 103 -28.02 -20.34 19.86
N LEU A 104 -26.77 -20.65 19.51
CA LEU A 104 -25.67 -20.85 20.46
C LEU A 104 -25.20 -19.57 21.17
N SER A 105 -25.27 -18.41 20.51
CA SER A 105 -24.85 -17.13 21.08
C SER A 105 -25.80 -16.65 22.19
N MET A 106 -27.08 -17.03 22.12
CA MET A 106 -28.05 -16.78 23.19
C MET A 106 -27.85 -17.72 24.41
N PHE A 107 -27.31 -18.92 24.19
CA PHE A 107 -27.08 -19.92 25.23
C PHE A 107 -25.86 -19.59 26.11
N ALA A 108 -24.82 -18.98 25.52
CA ALA A 108 -23.67 -18.47 26.25
C ALA A 108 -24.01 -17.27 27.16
N ALA A 109 -25.02 -16.47 26.78
CA ALA A 109 -25.49 -15.34 27.58
C ALA A 109 -26.39 -15.78 28.76
N ALA A 110 -27.21 -16.82 28.58
CA ALA A 110 -28.14 -17.31 29.61
C ALA A 110 -27.45 -18.06 30.77
N SER A 111 -26.30 -18.69 30.50
CA SER A 111 -25.52 -19.42 31.52
C SER A 111 -24.64 -18.51 32.40
N ALA A 112 -24.57 -17.20 32.08
CA ALA A 112 -23.86 -16.20 32.87
C ALA A 112 -24.73 -15.51 33.94
N SER A 113 -26.06 -15.70 33.93
CA SER A 113 -27.01 -14.90 34.71
C SER A 113 -27.72 -15.61 35.87
N GLU A 114 -27.28 -16.79 36.31
CA GLU A 114 -27.86 -17.45 37.49
C GLU A 114 -26.81 -17.83 38.54
N THR A 115 -26.50 -16.89 39.42
CA THR A 115 -25.97 -17.19 40.77
C THR A 115 -26.58 -16.22 41.79
N PRO A 116 -27.01 -16.66 42.99
CA PRO A 116 -27.46 -15.75 44.03
C PRO A 116 -26.30 -14.87 44.52
N ALA A 117 -26.61 -13.62 44.82
CA ALA A 117 -25.65 -12.58 45.18
C ALA A 117 -24.92 -12.86 46.51
N MET A 118 -23.74 -13.50 46.45
CA MET A 118 -22.66 -13.31 47.42
C MET A 118 -21.29 -13.55 46.75
N SER A 119 -20.35 -12.60 46.93
CA SER A 119 -18.91 -12.63 46.58
C SER A 119 -18.41 -12.11 45.22
N HIS A 120 -19.03 -11.07 44.63
CA HIS A 120 -18.49 -10.39 43.44
C HIS A 120 -17.12 -9.69 43.63
N SER A 121 -16.68 -9.40 44.86
CA SER A 121 -15.43 -8.67 45.12
C SER A 121 -14.14 -9.49 44.89
N ARG A 122 -14.21 -10.82 44.79
CA ARG A 122 -13.02 -11.69 44.70
C ARG A 122 -12.39 -11.81 43.32
N ARG A 123 -13.14 -11.53 42.24
CA ARG A 123 -12.63 -11.67 40.85
C ARG A 123 -11.82 -10.45 40.39
N GLU A 124 -12.18 -9.25 40.86
CA GLU A 124 -11.61 -7.99 40.38
C GLU A 124 -10.13 -7.79 40.76
N LYS A 125 -9.63 -8.39 41.85
CA LYS A 125 -8.23 -8.21 42.30
C LYS A 125 -7.19 -9.09 41.60
N GLU A 126 -7.56 -10.24 41.04
CA GLU A 126 -6.62 -11.08 40.26
C GLU A 126 -6.47 -10.57 38.82
N ASP A 127 -7.51 -9.89 38.29
CA ASP A 127 -7.52 -9.31 36.94
C ASP A 127 -6.77 -7.95 36.86
N GLU A 128 -6.53 -7.24 37.98
CA GLU A 128 -5.78 -5.97 38.00
C GLU A 128 -4.31 -6.09 37.52
N LEU A 129 -3.71 -7.28 37.60
CA LEU A 129 -2.33 -7.54 37.14
C LEU A 129 -2.22 -7.75 35.63
N VAL A 130 -3.34 -7.97 34.94
CA VAL A 130 -3.39 -8.23 33.50
C VAL A 130 -4.26 -7.13 32.88
N GLY A 131 -3.63 -6.20 32.16
CA GLY A 131 -4.30 -4.96 31.69
C GLY A 131 -5.66 -5.17 31.01
N PRO A 132 -6.49 -4.12 30.93
CA PRO A 132 -7.92 -4.17 30.55
C PRO A 132 -8.20 -4.78 29.17
N ASP A 133 -7.19 -4.90 28.29
CA ASP A 133 -7.27 -5.47 26.95
C ASP A 133 -7.07 -7.01 26.91
N PHE A 134 -6.82 -7.64 28.06
CA PHE A 134 -6.70 -9.09 28.13
C PHE A 134 -8.07 -9.74 27.98
N GLU A 135 -8.29 -10.37 26.82
CA GLU A 135 -9.51 -11.10 26.56
C GLU A 135 -9.69 -12.23 27.58
N PRO A 136 -10.72 -12.15 28.44
CA PRO A 136 -10.92 -13.12 29.51
C PRO A 136 -11.15 -14.51 28.93
N TRP A 137 -10.70 -15.55 29.65
CA TRP A 137 -10.92 -16.94 29.24
C TRP A 137 -12.37 -17.27 28.81
N PRO A 138 -13.43 -16.75 29.47
CA PRO A 138 -14.81 -16.92 29.02
C PRO A 138 -15.11 -16.43 27.60
N ALA A 139 -14.48 -15.34 27.14
CA ALA A 139 -14.66 -14.81 25.79
C ALA A 139 -13.96 -15.70 24.76
N LYS A 140 -12.68 -16.06 25.00
CA LYS A 140 -11.94 -17.01 24.15
C LYS A 140 -12.59 -18.39 24.05
N ARG A 141 -13.21 -18.84 25.13
CA ARG A 141 -14.01 -20.07 25.16
C ARG A 141 -15.12 -20.03 24.12
N GLY A 142 -15.86 -18.93 24.02
CA GLY A 142 -16.92 -18.74 23.03
C GLY A 142 -16.38 -18.83 21.60
N GLU A 143 -15.25 -18.17 21.32
CA GLU A 143 -14.60 -18.23 20.00
C GLU A 143 -14.15 -19.65 19.63
N ILE A 144 -13.53 -20.37 20.57
CA ILE A 144 -13.06 -21.75 20.33
C ILE A 144 -14.23 -22.67 19.96
N LEU A 145 -15.33 -22.60 20.72
CA LEU A 145 -16.52 -23.42 20.47
C LEU A 145 -17.17 -23.09 19.12
N ALA A 146 -17.15 -21.83 18.68
CA ALA A 146 -17.67 -21.41 17.39
C ALA A 146 -16.76 -21.80 16.22
N ARG A 147 -15.43 -21.81 16.42
CA ARG A 147 -14.44 -22.01 15.35
C ARG A 147 -14.07 -23.47 15.12
N PHE A 148 -14.06 -24.29 16.17
CA PHE A 148 -13.58 -25.67 16.11
C PHE A 148 -14.75 -26.65 16.19
N THR A 149 -15.48 -26.74 15.08
CA THR A 149 -16.72 -27.54 14.95
C THR A 149 -16.46 -28.83 14.16
N THR A 150 -17.39 -29.79 14.23
CA THR A 150 -17.34 -30.99 13.37
C THR A 150 -18.73 -31.54 13.06
N THR A 151 -18.93 -31.96 11.81
CA THR A 151 -20.09 -32.72 11.31
C THR A 151 -19.74 -34.17 10.95
N GLU A 152 -18.45 -34.55 11.01
CA GLU A 152 -17.98 -35.88 10.63
C GLU A 152 -18.17 -36.91 11.75
N LYS A 153 -18.60 -38.13 11.39
CA LYS A 153 -18.74 -39.26 12.32
C LYS A 153 -17.37 -39.75 12.78
N LEU A 154 -17.05 -39.52 14.06
CA LEU A 154 -15.84 -40.01 14.72
C LEU A 154 -15.77 -41.54 14.68
N SER A 155 -14.82 -42.13 13.96
CA SER A 155 -14.58 -43.59 13.96
C SER A 155 -13.19 -43.91 14.51
N ILE A 156 -13.09 -44.95 15.34
CA ILE A 156 -11.81 -45.43 15.87
C ILE A 156 -11.42 -46.74 15.17
N VAL A 157 -10.21 -46.78 14.62
CA VAL A 157 -9.48 -48.02 14.31
C VAL A 157 -8.56 -48.34 15.48
N ARG A 158 -8.73 -49.51 16.14
CA ARG A 158 -7.64 -50.12 16.90
C ARG A 158 -7.51 -51.64 16.71
N LYS A 159 -6.23 -52.03 16.70
CA LYS A 159 -5.60 -53.32 16.41
C LYS A 159 -5.91 -54.34 17.53
N ALA A 160 -6.38 -55.52 17.15
CA ALA A 160 -6.79 -56.59 18.07
C ALA A 160 -5.59 -57.21 18.85
N PRO A 161 -5.78 -57.62 20.12
CA PRO A 161 -4.88 -58.56 20.78
C PRO A 161 -5.31 -60.01 20.49
N GLY A 162 -4.33 -60.89 20.26
CA GLY A 162 -4.53 -62.32 19.99
C GLY A 162 -5.00 -63.14 21.20
N PRO A 163 -5.56 -64.34 20.99
CA PRO A 163 -6.26 -65.09 22.03
C PRO A 163 -5.31 -66.01 22.81
N GLY A 164 -5.45 -66.04 24.14
CA GLY A 164 -4.86 -67.08 24.96
C GLY A 164 -4.98 -66.88 26.48
N SER A 165 -5.94 -67.60 27.10
CA SER A 165 -5.92 -68.22 28.45
C SER A 165 -5.75 -67.29 29.69
N SER A 166 -6.36 -67.48 30.87
CA SER A 166 -7.03 -68.62 31.50
C SER A 166 -7.99 -68.13 32.60
N ALA A 167 -9.01 -68.94 32.88
CA ALA A 167 -10.06 -68.72 33.86
C ALA A 167 -9.66 -69.17 35.27
N VAL A 168 -9.32 -68.24 36.17
CA VAL A 168 -9.47 -68.42 37.65
C VAL A 168 -9.62 -67.04 38.31
N SER A 169 -10.77 -66.38 38.13
CA SER A 169 -11.30 -65.38 39.06
C SER A 169 -12.65 -64.94 38.51
N GLU A 170 -13.69 -65.76 38.67
CA GLU A 170 -15.01 -65.47 38.08
C GLU A 170 -16.02 -65.01 39.15
N LYS A 171 -15.77 -65.30 40.43
CA LYS A 171 -16.69 -64.98 41.55
C LYS A 171 -16.39 -63.71 42.35
N VAL A 172 -15.16 -63.20 42.29
CA VAL A 172 -14.81 -61.86 42.82
C VAL A 172 -14.92 -60.80 41.71
N ARG A 173 -14.70 -61.24 40.47
CA ARG A 173 -14.79 -60.44 39.25
C ARG A 173 -16.23 -60.02 38.96
N THR A 174 -17.21 -60.91 39.14
CA THR A 174 -18.64 -60.60 38.95
C THR A 174 -19.22 -59.53 39.90
N ARG A 175 -18.64 -59.26 41.08
CA ARG A 175 -19.09 -58.14 41.94
C ARG A 175 -18.34 -56.83 41.73
N LEU A 176 -17.17 -56.85 41.06
CA LEU A 176 -16.47 -55.64 40.65
C LEU A 176 -16.81 -55.25 39.20
N GLU A 177 -17.10 -56.22 38.32
CA GLU A 177 -17.51 -55.99 36.94
C GLU A 177 -18.90 -55.39 36.84
N GLU A 178 -19.85 -55.73 37.73
CA GLU A 178 -21.18 -55.08 37.73
C GLU A 178 -21.16 -53.57 38.05
N LEU A 179 -20.04 -53.03 38.56
CA LEU A 179 -19.82 -51.59 38.76
C LEU A 179 -18.91 -50.96 37.68
N ASP A 180 -18.07 -51.74 36.99
CA ASP A 180 -17.23 -51.30 35.85
C ASP A 180 -17.99 -51.38 34.51
N ASP A 181 -18.95 -52.30 34.36
CA ASP A 181 -19.73 -52.53 33.13
C ASP A 181 -20.69 -51.36 32.80
N LEU A 182 -21.07 -50.57 33.81
CA LEU A 182 -21.80 -49.31 33.62
C LEU A 182 -20.89 -48.15 33.19
N GLU A 183 -19.59 -48.19 33.53
CA GLU A 183 -18.62 -47.15 33.20
C GLU A 183 -18.08 -47.30 31.75
N GLU A 184 -17.81 -48.53 31.28
CA GLU A 184 -17.30 -48.78 29.91
C GLU A 184 -18.37 -48.63 28.81
N GLY A 185 -19.63 -48.98 29.09
CA GLY A 185 -20.74 -48.81 28.13
C GLY A 185 -21.00 -47.34 27.77
N SER A 186 -20.87 -46.44 28.75
CA SER A 186 -21.09 -44.99 28.57
C SER A 186 -20.00 -44.29 27.75
N GLN A 187 -18.76 -44.80 27.77
CA GLN A 187 -17.66 -44.28 26.94
C GLN A 187 -17.82 -44.62 25.46
N ARG A 188 -18.47 -45.76 25.13
CA ARG A 188 -18.78 -46.16 23.75
C ARG A 188 -19.89 -45.31 23.11
N GLU A 189 -20.86 -44.83 23.90
CA GLU A 189 -21.93 -43.95 23.40
C GLU A 189 -21.47 -42.51 23.10
N LEU A 190 -20.44 -42.03 23.81
CA LEU A 190 -19.84 -40.71 23.59
C LEU A 190 -19.04 -40.61 22.27
N LEU A 191 -18.68 -41.76 21.71
CA LEU A 191 -17.87 -41.88 20.51
C LEU A 191 -18.74 -42.08 19.27
N ASN A 192 -19.73 -41.21 19.02
CA ASN A 192 -20.56 -41.20 17.79
C ASN A 192 -21.47 -39.95 17.67
N LEU A 193 -21.10 -38.83 18.30
CA LEU A 193 -21.99 -37.67 18.51
C LEU A 193 -21.55 -36.44 17.70
N SER A 194 -22.51 -35.61 17.25
CA SER A 194 -22.20 -34.28 16.69
C SER A 194 -21.62 -33.37 17.78
N GLN A 195 -21.02 -32.22 17.42
CA GLN A 195 -20.54 -31.25 18.42
C GLN A 195 -21.63 -30.86 19.43
N GLN A 196 -22.86 -30.62 18.95
CA GLN A 196 -23.98 -30.20 19.80
C GLN A 196 -24.38 -31.30 20.76
N ASP A 197 -24.46 -32.54 20.28
CA ASP A 197 -24.83 -33.70 21.10
C ASP A 197 -23.73 -34.02 22.13
N TYR A 198 -22.47 -33.88 21.73
CA TYR A 198 -21.33 -34.00 22.63
C TYR A 198 -21.38 -32.92 23.73
N ALA A 199 -21.61 -31.66 23.35
CA ALA A 199 -21.73 -30.55 24.32
C ALA A 199 -22.88 -30.77 25.31
N ASN A 200 -24.05 -31.20 24.82
CA ASN A 200 -25.21 -31.53 25.67
C ASN A 200 -24.86 -32.64 26.67
N ARG A 201 -24.19 -33.70 26.22
CA ARG A 201 -23.81 -34.83 27.08
C ARG A 201 -22.75 -34.44 28.13
N ILE A 202 -21.81 -33.57 27.77
CA ILE A 202 -20.86 -33.01 28.74
C ILE A 202 -21.60 -32.14 29.77
N GLU A 203 -22.60 -31.36 29.37
CA GLU A 203 -23.42 -30.58 30.32
C GLU A 203 -24.23 -31.49 31.27
N GLU A 204 -24.78 -32.60 30.78
CA GLU A 204 -25.44 -33.61 31.63
C GLU A 204 -24.48 -34.20 32.68
N LEU A 205 -23.22 -34.44 32.32
CA LEU A 205 -22.18 -34.86 33.25
C LEU A 205 -21.84 -33.77 34.27
N ASN A 206 -21.80 -32.50 33.84
CA ASN A 206 -21.61 -31.34 34.73
C ASN A 206 -22.76 -31.20 35.73
N GLN A 207 -24.00 -31.40 35.28
CA GLN A 207 -25.18 -31.36 36.13
C GLN A 207 -25.19 -32.55 37.12
N SER A 208 -24.86 -33.75 36.65
CA SER A 208 -24.71 -34.95 37.49
C SER A 208 -23.62 -34.76 38.56
N LEU A 209 -22.53 -34.06 38.23
CA LEU A 209 -21.48 -33.69 39.18
C LEU A 209 -22.03 -32.77 40.28
N LYS A 210 -22.76 -31.70 39.91
CA LYS A 210 -23.35 -30.75 40.85
C LYS A 210 -24.36 -31.43 41.78
N GLU A 211 -25.21 -32.29 41.24
CA GLU A 211 -26.21 -33.06 42.00
C GLU A 211 -25.57 -34.06 42.97
N ALA A 212 -24.57 -34.80 42.50
CA ALA A 212 -23.78 -35.69 43.35
C ALA A 212 -23.08 -34.91 44.47
N TRP A 213 -22.57 -33.71 44.17
CA TRP A 213 -21.95 -32.86 45.18
C TRP A 213 -22.96 -32.33 46.20
N ALA A 214 -24.13 -31.87 45.75
CA ALA A 214 -25.21 -31.37 46.62
C ALA A 214 -25.78 -32.48 47.53
N SER A 215 -25.83 -33.71 47.02
CA SER A 215 -26.28 -34.90 47.77
C SER A 215 -25.20 -35.52 48.67
N ASP A 216 -24.11 -34.79 48.92
CA ASP A 216 -22.93 -35.23 49.69
C ASP A 216 -22.22 -36.51 49.17
N GLN A 217 -22.51 -36.94 47.94
CA GLN A 217 -21.90 -38.11 47.29
C GLN A 217 -20.54 -37.77 46.67
N LYS A 218 -19.57 -37.37 47.51
CA LYS A 218 -18.25 -36.84 47.07
C LYS A 218 -17.40 -37.86 46.30
N VAL A 219 -17.56 -39.15 46.59
CA VAL A 219 -16.88 -40.23 45.84
C VAL A 219 -17.45 -40.33 44.42
N LYS A 220 -18.77 -40.20 44.26
CA LYS A 220 -19.42 -40.19 42.94
C LYS A 220 -19.00 -38.95 42.14
N ALA A 221 -18.94 -37.79 42.78
CA ALA A 221 -18.42 -36.56 42.17
C ALA A 221 -16.98 -36.73 41.65
N LEU A 222 -16.08 -37.34 42.46
CA LEU A 222 -14.71 -37.62 42.03
C LEU A 222 -14.65 -38.59 40.83
N LYS A 223 -15.48 -39.64 40.83
CA LYS A 223 -15.56 -40.59 39.70
C LYS A 223 -15.98 -39.92 38.39
N ILE A 224 -16.99 -39.04 38.42
CA ILE A 224 -17.46 -38.30 37.24
C ILE A 224 -16.31 -37.48 36.63
N VAL A 225 -15.51 -36.81 37.46
CA VAL A 225 -14.41 -35.94 36.99
C VAL A 225 -13.23 -36.74 36.46
N ILE A 226 -12.94 -37.91 37.07
CA ILE A 226 -11.98 -38.88 36.52
C ILE A 226 -12.44 -39.33 35.12
N GLN A 227 -13.72 -39.68 34.97
CA GLN A 227 -14.30 -40.10 33.69
C GLN A 227 -14.21 -38.98 32.64
N CYS A 228 -14.55 -37.74 33.00
CA CYS A 228 -14.42 -36.60 32.09
C CYS A 228 -12.97 -36.42 31.61
N SER A 229 -12.00 -36.53 32.52
CA SER A 229 -10.57 -36.41 32.18
C SER A 229 -10.07 -37.51 31.24
N LYS A 230 -10.64 -38.72 31.31
CA LYS A 230 -10.31 -39.83 30.40
C LYS A 230 -10.70 -39.52 28.95
N LEU A 231 -11.78 -38.76 28.72
CA LEU A 231 -12.25 -38.40 27.37
C LEU A 231 -11.24 -37.52 26.60
N LEU A 232 -10.31 -36.86 27.31
CA LEU A 232 -9.20 -36.10 26.72
C LEU A 232 -8.10 -37.01 26.14
N SER A 233 -8.10 -38.31 26.42
CA SER A 233 -7.14 -39.26 25.83
C SER A 233 -7.45 -39.60 24.37
N ASP A 234 -8.69 -39.39 23.93
CA ASP A 234 -9.10 -39.63 22.55
C ASP A 234 -8.67 -38.46 21.65
N THR A 235 -8.02 -38.76 20.53
CA THR A 235 -7.57 -37.77 19.53
C THR A 235 -8.16 -38.02 18.14
N SER A 236 -9.22 -38.84 18.05
CA SER A 236 -9.85 -39.29 16.81
C SER A 236 -10.21 -38.18 15.82
N VAL A 237 -10.71 -37.01 16.28
CA VAL A 237 -10.91 -35.82 15.45
C VAL A 237 -10.12 -34.64 16.01
N ILE A 238 -8.96 -34.39 15.40
CA ILE A 238 -8.00 -33.34 15.82
C ILE A 238 -8.64 -31.94 15.75
N GLN A 239 -9.46 -31.66 14.74
CA GLN A 239 -10.10 -30.34 14.56
C GLN A 239 -11.11 -30.01 15.68
N PHE A 240 -11.75 -31.03 16.27
CA PHE A 240 -12.73 -30.88 17.35
C PHE A 240 -12.12 -30.94 18.75
N TYR A 241 -10.88 -31.43 18.86
CA TYR A 241 -10.17 -31.54 20.12
C TYR A 241 -10.13 -30.24 20.96
N PRO A 242 -9.96 -29.03 20.37
CA PRO A 242 -10.00 -27.77 21.13
C PRO A 242 -11.35 -27.55 21.85
N SER A 243 -12.47 -27.80 21.18
CA SER A 243 -13.81 -27.65 21.74
C SER A 243 -14.09 -28.67 22.84
N LYS A 244 -13.73 -29.94 22.59
CA LYS A 244 -13.78 -31.00 23.61
C LYS A 244 -12.98 -30.64 24.86
N PHE A 245 -11.75 -30.16 24.66
CA PHE A 245 -10.87 -29.78 25.74
C PHE A 245 -11.49 -28.70 26.64
N VAL A 246 -12.00 -27.63 26.06
CA VAL A 246 -12.58 -26.52 26.82
C VAL A 246 -13.77 -26.99 27.67
N LEU A 247 -14.70 -27.75 27.08
CA LEU A 247 -15.89 -28.24 27.77
C LEU A 247 -15.55 -29.17 28.95
N ILE A 248 -14.60 -30.10 28.79
CA ILE A 248 -14.18 -31.00 29.87
C ILE A 248 -13.43 -30.24 30.96
N THR A 249 -12.58 -29.28 30.58
CA THR A 249 -11.84 -28.48 31.56
C THR A 249 -12.73 -27.60 32.43
N ASP A 250 -13.91 -27.18 31.94
CA ASP A 250 -14.90 -26.44 32.75
C ASP A 250 -15.48 -27.31 33.88
N ILE A 251 -15.73 -28.60 33.62
CA ILE A 251 -16.17 -29.55 34.65
C ILE A 251 -15.07 -29.74 35.70
N LEU A 252 -13.82 -29.90 35.25
CA LEU A 252 -12.66 -30.01 36.12
C LEU A 252 -12.53 -28.78 37.03
N ASP A 253 -12.67 -27.58 36.48
CA ASP A 253 -12.61 -26.33 37.24
C ASP A 253 -13.78 -26.18 38.21
N THR A 254 -14.98 -26.64 37.83
CA THR A 254 -16.15 -26.65 38.70
C THR A 254 -15.92 -27.56 39.90
N PHE A 255 -15.39 -28.76 39.68
CA PHE A 255 -14.97 -29.65 40.76
C PHE A 255 -13.88 -29.02 41.64
N GLY A 256 -12.85 -28.43 41.03
CA GLY A 256 -11.77 -27.74 41.74
C GLY A 256 -12.28 -26.64 42.68
N ARG A 257 -13.22 -25.81 42.19
CA ARG A 257 -13.90 -24.78 43.00
C ARG A 257 -14.72 -25.38 44.15
N LEU A 258 -15.53 -26.39 43.88
CA LEU A 258 -16.35 -27.06 44.89
C LEU A 258 -15.48 -27.64 46.03
N VAL A 259 -14.34 -28.25 45.70
CA VAL A 259 -13.37 -28.75 46.68
C VAL A 259 -12.74 -27.60 47.46
N TYR A 260 -12.30 -26.54 46.78
CA TYR A 260 -11.71 -25.36 47.41
C TYR A 260 -12.68 -24.69 48.40
N ASP A 261 -13.93 -24.45 47.98
CA ASP A 261 -14.96 -23.79 48.81
C ASP A 261 -15.33 -24.62 50.04
N ARG A 262 -15.35 -25.96 49.91
CA ARG A 262 -15.54 -26.85 51.05
C ARG A 262 -14.41 -26.73 52.07
N ILE A 263 -13.16 -26.70 51.62
CA ILE A 263 -12.01 -26.58 52.52
C ILE A 263 -12.01 -25.18 53.16
N TRP A 264 -12.29 -24.16 52.37
CA TRP A 264 -12.39 -22.77 52.83
C TRP A 264 -13.47 -22.56 53.92
N THR A 265 -14.66 -23.12 53.72
CA THR A 265 -15.76 -23.00 54.68
C THR A 265 -15.43 -23.70 56.00
N MET A 266 -14.70 -24.82 55.96
CA MET A 266 -14.21 -25.50 57.17
C MET A 266 -13.18 -24.67 57.95
N CYS A 267 -12.43 -23.79 57.30
CA CYS A 267 -11.51 -22.88 57.97
C CYS A 267 -12.19 -21.65 58.58
N SER A 268 -13.37 -21.29 58.10
CA SER A 268 -14.03 -20.00 58.40
C SER A 268 -14.93 -20.04 59.64
N ASP A 269 -15.01 -21.18 60.33
CA ASP A 269 -15.84 -21.39 61.53
C ASP A 269 -14.91 -21.48 62.77
N PRO A 270 -14.90 -20.49 63.71
CA PRO A 270 -15.89 -19.43 63.94
C PRO A 270 -15.51 -18.02 63.44
N ARG A 271 -14.41 -17.81 62.70
CA ARG A 271 -14.01 -16.51 62.12
C ARG A 271 -13.55 -16.65 60.67
N PRO A 272 -13.99 -15.77 59.74
CA PRO A 272 -13.57 -15.83 58.35
C PRO A 272 -12.07 -15.53 58.18
N LEU A 273 -11.38 -16.33 57.37
CA LEU A 273 -9.97 -16.15 57.03
C LEU A 273 -9.72 -14.84 56.24
N PRO A 274 -8.61 -14.12 56.50
CA PRO A 274 -8.17 -12.99 55.67
C PRO A 274 -7.84 -13.41 54.23
N ASP A 275 -7.98 -12.51 53.26
CA ASP A 275 -7.68 -12.80 51.84
C ASP A 275 -6.20 -13.17 51.58
N SER A 276 -5.29 -12.75 52.47
CA SER A 276 -3.86 -13.07 52.47
C SER A 276 -3.48 -14.06 53.58
N PHE A 277 -4.36 -15.00 53.92
CA PHE A 277 -4.07 -16.02 54.94
C PHE A 277 -2.82 -16.84 54.58
N THR A 278 -2.12 -17.27 55.63
CA THR A 278 -0.96 -18.16 55.57
C THR A 278 -1.33 -19.56 56.05
N VAL A 279 -0.46 -20.54 55.82
CA VAL A 279 -0.70 -21.94 56.24
C VAL A 279 -0.88 -22.08 57.76
N GLU A 280 -0.36 -21.13 58.53
CA GLU A 280 -0.49 -21.12 60.00
C GLU A 280 -1.91 -20.77 60.46
N ASP A 281 -2.67 -20.04 59.63
CA ASP A 281 -4.04 -19.60 59.93
C ASP A 281 -5.09 -20.70 59.66
N VAL A 282 -4.68 -21.81 59.03
CA VAL A 282 -5.56 -22.91 58.62
C VAL A 282 -5.65 -23.96 59.73
N ASN A 283 -6.87 -24.33 60.14
CA ASN A 283 -7.11 -25.35 61.16
C ASN A 283 -6.69 -26.76 60.70
N ASP A 284 -6.45 -27.65 61.67
CA ASP A 284 -5.94 -29.00 61.40
C ASP A 284 -6.96 -29.88 60.66
N THR A 285 -8.26 -29.68 60.91
CA THR A 285 -9.34 -30.42 60.24
C THR A 285 -9.44 -30.09 58.75
N ALA A 286 -9.27 -28.83 58.35
CA ALA A 286 -9.23 -28.43 56.95
C ALA A 286 -7.93 -28.90 56.27
N LYS A 287 -6.79 -28.86 56.97
CA LYS A 287 -5.52 -29.43 56.47
C LYS A 287 -5.64 -30.92 56.20
N GLU A 288 -6.19 -31.69 57.14
CA GLU A 288 -6.42 -33.12 56.98
C GLU A 288 -7.39 -33.41 55.83
N THR A 289 -8.49 -32.65 55.73
CA THR A 289 -9.45 -32.78 54.63
C THR A 289 -8.81 -32.48 53.27
N CYS A 290 -7.95 -31.46 53.20
CA CYS A 290 -7.20 -31.11 51.99
C CYS A 290 -6.19 -32.20 51.61
N LEU A 291 -5.41 -32.71 52.56
CA LEU A 291 -4.49 -33.84 52.35
C LEU A 291 -5.22 -35.10 51.85
N ASN A 292 -6.39 -35.40 52.44
CA ASN A 292 -7.22 -36.53 52.03
C ASN A 292 -7.65 -36.44 50.56
N TRP A 293 -7.93 -35.24 50.04
CA TRP A 293 -8.20 -35.04 48.62
C TRP A 293 -6.96 -35.33 47.76
N PHE A 294 -5.79 -34.79 48.13
CA PHE A 294 -4.54 -35.08 47.42
C PHE A 294 -4.18 -36.57 47.44
N PHE A 295 -4.37 -37.28 48.56
CA PHE A 295 -4.14 -38.74 48.62
C PHE A 295 -5.14 -39.53 47.77
N LYS A 296 -6.43 -39.15 47.77
CA LYS A 296 -7.43 -39.77 46.91
C LYS A 296 -7.08 -39.59 45.43
N ILE A 297 -6.55 -38.43 45.04
CA ILE A 297 -6.14 -38.14 43.65
C ILE A 297 -4.84 -38.87 43.31
N ALA A 298 -3.86 -38.89 44.21
CA ALA A 298 -2.61 -39.62 44.01
C ALA A 298 -2.81 -41.12 43.79
N SER A 299 -3.87 -41.70 44.38
CA SER A 299 -4.23 -43.11 44.21
C SER A 299 -4.90 -43.46 42.86
N ILE A 300 -5.20 -42.46 42.02
CA ILE A 300 -5.65 -42.69 40.64
C ILE A 300 -4.51 -43.34 39.84
N ARG A 301 -4.77 -44.52 39.28
CA ARG A 301 -3.76 -45.31 38.56
C ARG A 301 -3.36 -44.69 37.22
N GLU A 302 -4.33 -44.17 36.47
CA GLU A 302 -4.11 -43.61 35.14
C GLU A 302 -3.46 -42.22 35.21
N LEU A 303 -2.43 -42.02 34.39
CA LEU A 303 -1.63 -40.79 34.40
C LEU A 303 -2.46 -39.54 34.02
N LEU A 304 -3.25 -39.63 32.95
CA LEU A 304 -3.94 -38.47 32.38
C LEU A 304 -5.04 -37.94 33.31
N PRO A 305 -5.97 -38.76 33.82
CA PRO A 305 -6.96 -38.29 34.80
C PRO A 305 -6.32 -37.78 36.08
N ARG A 306 -5.28 -38.46 36.59
CA ARG A 306 -4.56 -38.01 37.78
C ARG A 306 -3.98 -36.61 37.58
N LEU A 307 -3.33 -36.35 36.44
CA LEU A 307 -2.73 -35.05 36.13
C LEU A 307 -3.78 -33.93 36.11
N TYR A 308 -4.88 -34.11 35.35
CA TYR A 308 -5.91 -33.08 35.19
C TYR A 308 -6.68 -32.81 36.48
N VAL A 309 -7.06 -33.85 37.22
CA VAL A 309 -7.78 -33.70 38.50
C VAL A 309 -6.88 -33.05 39.55
N GLU A 310 -5.60 -33.39 39.58
CA GLU A 310 -4.63 -32.75 40.48
C GLU A 310 -4.36 -31.29 40.11
N ALA A 311 -4.27 -30.97 38.81
CA ALA A 311 -4.16 -29.60 38.33
C ALA A 311 -5.41 -28.77 38.64
N ALA A 312 -6.61 -29.37 38.62
CA ALA A 312 -7.87 -28.68 38.94
C ALA A 312 -7.95 -28.22 40.41
N ILE A 313 -7.38 -28.99 41.35
CA ILE A 313 -7.32 -28.63 42.77
C ILE A 313 -6.01 -27.94 43.17
N LEU A 314 -5.19 -27.51 42.22
CA LEU A 314 -3.85 -26.98 42.48
C LEU A 314 -3.85 -25.79 43.45
N LYS A 315 -4.89 -24.94 43.39
CA LYS A 315 -5.11 -23.81 44.30
C LYS A 315 -5.26 -24.25 45.78
N CYS A 316 -5.69 -25.50 46.04
CA CYS A 316 -5.82 -26.04 47.39
C CYS A 316 -4.46 -26.29 48.07
N ASN A 317 -3.33 -26.30 47.34
CA ASN A 317 -1.99 -26.38 47.95
C ASN A 317 -1.70 -25.21 48.89
N ARG A 318 -2.40 -24.07 48.71
CA ARG A 318 -2.28 -22.90 49.58
C ARG A 318 -2.67 -23.20 51.04
N PHE A 319 -3.49 -24.23 51.29
CA PHE A 319 -3.86 -24.65 52.64
C PHE A 319 -2.79 -25.52 53.33
N LEU A 320 -1.80 -26.03 52.59
CA LEU A 320 -0.86 -27.06 53.07
C LEU A 320 0.59 -26.59 53.17
N ASN A 321 1.11 -25.86 52.16
CA ASN A 321 2.54 -25.59 52.04
C ASN A 321 2.87 -24.10 52.00
N LYS A 322 3.86 -23.67 52.81
CA LYS A 322 4.38 -22.28 52.82
C LYS A 322 5.08 -21.90 51.52
N THR A 323 5.66 -22.90 50.82
CA THR A 323 6.28 -22.75 49.49
C THR A 323 5.27 -22.72 48.34
N GLY A 324 3.96 -22.83 48.65
CA GLY A 324 2.88 -22.78 47.68
C GLY A 324 2.88 -23.95 46.70
N ILE A 325 2.73 -23.64 45.42
CA ILE A 325 2.50 -24.61 44.33
C ILE A 325 3.82 -25.16 43.74
N GLN A 326 4.99 -24.67 44.16
CA GLN A 326 6.27 -24.86 43.46
C GLN A 326 6.72 -26.31 43.26
N GLU A 327 6.73 -27.10 44.33
CA GLU A 327 7.15 -28.51 44.29
C GLU A 327 6.16 -29.35 43.48
N THR A 328 4.87 -29.10 43.70
CA THR A 328 3.75 -29.72 42.99
C THR A 328 3.81 -29.43 41.49
N LEU A 329 4.12 -28.18 41.10
CA LEU A 329 4.23 -27.76 39.71
C LEU A 329 5.39 -28.44 38.99
N THR A 330 6.55 -28.53 39.65
CA THR A 330 7.72 -29.21 39.08
C THR A 330 7.41 -30.68 38.81
N ARG A 331 6.72 -31.34 39.75
CA ARG A 331 6.28 -32.73 39.59
C ARG A 331 5.24 -32.87 38.47
N LEU A 332 4.19 -32.03 38.43
CA LEU A 332 3.17 -32.07 37.38
C LEU A 332 3.77 -31.84 35.99
N THR A 333 4.71 -30.91 35.87
CA THR A 333 5.43 -30.64 34.61
C THR A 333 6.27 -31.85 34.18
N ALA A 334 6.91 -32.55 35.13
CA ALA A 334 7.62 -33.80 34.84
C ALA A 334 6.67 -34.93 34.43
N MET A 335 5.49 -35.02 35.05
CA MET A 335 4.47 -36.02 34.72
C MET A 335 3.94 -35.89 33.29
N ILE A 336 3.84 -34.67 32.75
CA ILE A 336 3.41 -34.43 31.35
C ILE A 336 4.34 -35.12 30.35
N ARG A 337 5.63 -35.34 30.68
CA ARG A 337 6.57 -36.08 29.80
C ARG A 337 6.16 -37.54 29.57
N GLY A 338 5.34 -38.10 30.45
CA GLY A 338 4.81 -39.46 30.32
C GLY A 338 3.62 -39.58 29.35
N ILE A 339 3.14 -38.47 28.77
CA ILE A 339 2.06 -38.48 27.78
C ILE A 339 2.66 -38.68 26.38
N GLY A 340 2.38 -39.83 25.76
CA GLY A 340 2.94 -40.19 24.46
C GLY A 340 2.32 -39.46 23.26
N ASP A 341 1.07 -39.00 23.38
CA ASP A 341 0.40 -38.24 22.32
C ASP A 341 0.79 -36.73 22.40
N PRO A 342 1.36 -36.15 21.33
CA PRO A 342 1.86 -34.77 21.36
C PRO A 342 0.75 -33.72 21.48
N LEU A 343 -0.44 -33.99 20.93
CA LEU A 343 -1.61 -33.10 21.03
C LEU A 343 -2.12 -33.07 22.46
N VAL A 344 -2.35 -34.25 23.06
CA VAL A 344 -2.78 -34.37 24.46
C VAL A 344 -1.76 -33.73 25.39
N ALA A 345 -0.47 -33.93 25.15
CA ALA A 345 0.59 -33.33 25.94
C ALA A 345 0.64 -31.80 25.80
N ALA A 346 0.40 -31.24 24.61
CA ALA A 346 0.36 -29.79 24.40
C ALA A 346 -0.80 -29.14 25.18
N TYR A 347 -1.99 -29.74 25.11
CA TYR A 347 -3.16 -29.25 25.84
C TYR A 347 -3.07 -29.45 27.36
N ALA A 348 -2.41 -30.51 27.82
CA ALA A 348 -2.10 -30.68 29.24
C ALA A 348 -1.17 -29.57 29.75
N ARG A 349 -0.17 -29.16 28.95
CA ARG A 349 0.66 -27.98 29.27
C ARG A 349 -0.16 -26.71 29.28
N ALA A 350 -1.06 -26.52 28.30
CA ALA A 350 -1.94 -25.36 28.24
C ALA A 350 -2.85 -25.26 29.47
N TYR A 351 -3.46 -26.37 29.91
CA TYR A 351 -4.28 -26.41 31.12
C TYR A 351 -3.48 -26.06 32.37
N LEU A 352 -2.26 -26.58 32.49
CA LEU A 352 -1.37 -26.29 33.62
C LEU A 352 -0.90 -24.83 33.63
N CYS A 353 -0.61 -24.22 32.47
CA CYS A 353 -0.20 -22.83 32.37
C CYS A 353 -1.32 -21.84 32.67
N ARG A 354 -2.59 -22.19 32.38
CA ARG A 354 -3.75 -21.29 32.56
C ARG A 354 -3.91 -20.75 33.99
N PRO A 355 -3.84 -21.55 35.07
CA PRO A 355 -3.89 -21.04 36.45
C PRO A 355 -2.59 -20.35 36.92
N LEU A 356 -1.52 -20.34 36.11
CA LEU A 356 -0.17 -19.89 36.49
C LEU A 356 0.35 -18.70 35.68
N LEU A 357 -0.39 -18.20 34.69
CA LEU A 357 0.08 -17.20 33.73
C LEU A 357 0.62 -15.93 34.43
N THR A 358 -0.11 -15.42 35.42
CA THR A 358 0.27 -14.22 36.20
C THR A 358 1.53 -14.48 37.04
N GLU A 359 1.63 -15.64 37.69
CA GLU A 359 2.80 -16.01 38.51
C GLU A 359 4.05 -16.32 37.65
N MET A 360 3.86 -16.86 36.44
CA MET A 360 4.93 -17.10 35.48
C MET A 360 5.51 -15.76 34.97
N MET A 361 4.68 -14.79 34.61
CA MET A 361 5.15 -13.47 34.16
C MET A 361 6.01 -12.75 35.21
N GLU A 362 5.62 -12.84 36.49
CA GLU A 362 6.37 -12.27 37.63
C GLU A 362 7.75 -12.93 37.80
N ARG A 363 7.85 -14.24 37.55
CA ARG A 363 9.10 -15.01 37.68
C ARG A 363 10.02 -14.87 36.47
N CYS A 364 9.46 -14.71 35.28
CA CYS A 364 10.22 -14.48 34.05
C CYS A 364 11.08 -13.20 34.12
N LYS A 365 10.64 -12.19 34.89
CA LYS A 365 11.44 -10.99 35.18
C LYS A 365 12.70 -11.26 36.03
N LYS A 366 12.74 -12.38 36.76
CA LYS A 366 13.81 -12.71 37.73
C LYS A 366 14.83 -13.74 37.21
N LEU A 367 14.61 -14.31 36.02
CA LEU A 367 15.51 -15.30 35.42
C LEU A 367 16.60 -14.60 34.59
N GLY A 368 17.86 -15.03 34.75
CA GLY A 368 18.94 -14.68 33.82
C GLY A 368 18.69 -15.32 32.43
N ASN A 369 19.11 -14.65 31.36
CA ASN A 369 18.89 -15.05 29.96
C ASN A 369 17.41 -15.04 29.50
N ASN A 370 16.71 -13.95 29.81
CA ASN A 370 15.30 -13.72 29.48
C ASN A 370 15.07 -13.21 28.03
N ALA A 371 16.12 -12.96 27.25
CA ALA A 371 16.04 -12.40 25.91
C ALA A 371 15.16 -13.22 24.95
N LEU A 372 15.43 -14.53 24.84
CA LEU A 372 14.66 -15.43 23.97
C LEU A 372 13.19 -15.52 24.39
N LEU A 373 12.94 -15.52 25.70
CA LEU A 373 11.60 -15.55 26.26
C LEU A 373 10.85 -14.25 25.96
N LEU A 374 11.50 -13.10 26.12
CA LEU A 374 10.92 -11.80 25.81
C LEU A 374 10.58 -11.68 24.32
N ASN A 375 11.47 -12.15 23.44
CA ASN A 375 11.18 -12.26 22.01
C ASN A 375 9.96 -13.16 21.72
N SER A 376 9.85 -14.29 22.43
CA SER A 376 8.74 -15.22 22.28
C SER A 376 7.42 -14.60 22.74
N VAL A 377 7.43 -13.85 23.85
CA VAL A 377 6.26 -13.10 24.33
C VAL A 377 5.84 -12.04 23.30
N MET A 378 6.76 -11.21 22.81
CA MET A 378 6.42 -10.16 21.83
C MET A 378 5.89 -10.74 20.50
N ARG A 379 6.30 -11.95 20.13
CA ARG A 379 5.83 -12.63 18.91
C ARG A 379 4.54 -13.43 19.08
N ALA A 380 4.26 -13.95 20.28
CA ALA A 380 3.11 -14.80 20.55
C ALA A 380 1.85 -14.01 20.92
N PHE A 381 2.02 -12.85 21.56
CA PHE A 381 0.90 -12.00 21.96
C PHE A 381 0.44 -11.09 20.82
N ARG A 382 -0.84 -10.70 20.86
CA ARG A 382 -1.43 -9.77 19.88
C ARG A 382 -0.64 -8.45 19.83
N PRO A 383 -0.43 -7.82 18.65
CA PRO A 383 0.34 -6.58 18.55
C PRO A 383 -0.18 -5.46 19.45
N GLU A 384 -1.49 -5.35 19.64
CA GLU A 384 -2.14 -4.35 20.49
C GLU A 384 -1.73 -4.50 21.96
N PHE A 385 -1.66 -5.74 22.44
CA PHE A 385 -1.22 -6.07 23.79
C PHE A 385 0.24 -5.62 24.02
N VAL A 386 1.10 -5.79 23.02
CA VAL A 386 2.52 -5.40 23.10
C VAL A 386 2.66 -3.88 22.99
N ALA A 387 1.93 -3.25 22.07
CA ALA A 387 1.96 -1.80 21.86
C ALA A 387 1.50 -1.00 23.09
N ALA A 388 0.44 -1.44 23.77
CA ALA A 388 -0.07 -0.82 24.99
C ALA A 388 0.96 -0.80 26.15
N ARG A 389 1.99 -1.66 26.11
CA ARG A 389 3.04 -1.78 27.14
C ARG A 389 4.44 -1.62 26.57
N ALA A 390 4.57 -0.91 25.47
CA ALA A 390 5.85 -0.78 24.78
C ALA A 390 6.96 -0.20 25.68
N THR A 391 6.62 0.72 26.58
CA THR A 391 7.52 1.30 27.58
C THR A 391 8.08 0.25 28.55
N ASP A 392 7.22 -0.62 29.08
CA ASP A 392 7.64 -1.75 29.94
C ASP A 392 8.55 -2.72 29.19
N PHE A 393 8.20 -3.06 27.94
CA PHE A 393 9.04 -3.92 27.09
C PHE A 393 10.41 -3.28 26.82
N ILE A 394 10.48 -1.98 26.56
CA ILE A 394 11.76 -1.27 26.38
C ILE A 394 12.62 -1.34 27.65
N ALA A 395 12.03 -1.15 28.82
CA ALA A 395 12.75 -1.28 30.10
C ALA A 395 13.31 -2.70 30.27
N MET A 396 12.47 -3.72 30.05
CA MET A 396 12.88 -5.12 30.12
C MET A 396 13.97 -5.48 29.10
N ILE A 397 13.89 -4.97 27.85
CA ILE A 397 14.92 -5.20 26.82
C ILE A 397 16.26 -4.57 27.20
N LYS A 398 16.25 -3.39 27.85
CA LYS A 398 17.48 -2.72 28.28
C LYS A 398 18.22 -3.47 29.38
N GLU A 399 17.47 -3.97 30.36
CA GLU A 399 17.98 -4.72 31.52
C GLU A 399 18.32 -6.18 31.19
N CYS A 400 17.83 -6.69 30.05
CA CYS A 400 18.10 -8.02 29.55
C CYS A 400 19.61 -8.27 29.29
N ASP A 401 20.06 -9.47 29.67
CA ASP A 401 21.38 -10.00 29.32
C ASP A 401 21.40 -10.43 27.84
N GLU A 402 22.47 -10.09 27.12
CA GLU A 402 22.63 -10.38 25.67
C GLU A 402 23.16 -11.79 25.40
N ALA A 403 23.43 -12.58 26.44
CA ALA A 403 24.00 -13.92 26.35
C ALA A 403 23.07 -14.94 25.67
N GLY A 404 22.98 -14.88 24.33
CA GLY A 404 22.27 -15.86 23.50
C GLY A 404 21.24 -15.27 22.53
N PHE A 405 20.84 -14.01 22.67
CA PHE A 405 19.95 -13.33 21.72
C PHE A 405 20.18 -11.81 21.68
N PRO A 406 20.54 -11.23 20.51
CA PRO A 406 20.87 -9.81 20.38
C PRO A 406 19.70 -8.85 20.66
N LYS A 407 19.99 -7.69 21.29
CA LYS A 407 18.97 -6.64 21.55
C LYS A 407 18.35 -6.06 20.29
N HIS A 408 19.10 -5.93 19.19
CA HIS A 408 18.54 -5.41 17.93
C HIS A 408 17.40 -6.28 17.39
N LEU A 409 17.43 -7.60 17.62
CA LEU A 409 16.33 -8.49 17.25
C LEU A 409 15.11 -8.33 18.17
N LEU A 410 15.32 -8.01 19.46
CA LEU A 410 14.24 -7.69 20.39
C LEU A 410 13.55 -6.39 20.01
N PHE A 411 14.32 -5.33 19.72
CA PHE A 411 13.78 -4.08 19.20
C PHE A 411 13.13 -4.25 17.83
N GLY A 412 13.63 -5.14 16.97
CA GLY A 412 12.97 -5.49 15.72
C GLY A 412 11.62 -6.21 15.93
N SER A 413 11.52 -7.09 16.93
CA SER A 413 10.23 -7.72 17.28
C SER A 413 9.24 -6.72 17.88
N LEU A 414 9.68 -5.85 18.79
CA LEU A 414 8.86 -4.77 19.32
C LEU A 414 8.39 -3.80 18.23
N GLY A 415 9.31 -3.37 17.36
CA GLY A 415 9.00 -2.47 16.24
C GLY A 415 7.96 -3.05 15.28
N ARG A 416 7.99 -4.37 15.03
CA ARG A 416 6.96 -5.06 14.23
C ARG A 416 5.58 -4.99 14.89
N SER A 417 5.50 -5.19 16.20
CA SER A 417 4.23 -5.05 16.93
C SER A 417 3.72 -3.60 16.85
N LEU A 418 4.62 -2.62 16.98
CA LEU A 418 4.30 -1.20 16.90
C LEU A 418 3.93 -0.71 15.48
N ALA A 419 4.41 -1.38 14.44
CA ALA A 419 4.01 -1.10 13.07
C ALA A 419 2.55 -1.56 12.81
N CYS A 420 2.10 -2.62 13.49
CA CYS A 420 0.75 -3.15 13.35
C CYS A 420 -0.28 -2.51 14.29
N ALA A 421 0.14 -2.02 15.47
CA ALA A 421 -0.74 -1.42 16.46
C ALA A 421 -0.11 -0.18 17.10
N ASP A 422 -0.91 0.88 17.25
CA ASP A 422 -0.42 2.16 17.75
C ASP A 422 -0.39 2.17 19.30
N PRO A 423 0.74 2.53 19.94
CA PRO A 423 0.83 2.71 21.38
C PRO A 423 0.15 4.03 21.83
N PRO A 424 -0.07 4.24 23.14
CA PRO A 424 -0.65 5.47 23.68
C PRO A 424 0.06 6.73 23.17
N GLU A 425 -0.70 7.73 22.74
CA GLU A 425 -0.17 8.92 22.05
C GLU A 425 0.88 9.68 22.88
N SER A 426 0.66 9.77 24.20
CA SER A 426 1.59 10.40 25.15
C SER A 426 2.94 9.69 25.25
N GLU A 427 3.01 8.41 24.91
CA GLU A 427 4.23 7.58 25.07
C GLU A 427 5.02 7.42 23.77
N ARG A 428 4.41 7.68 22.61
CA ARG A 428 5.01 7.45 21.27
C ARG A 428 6.42 8.02 21.16
N LEU A 429 6.61 9.31 21.47
CA LEU A 429 7.91 9.98 21.34
C LEU A 429 8.97 9.39 22.28
N THR A 430 8.56 9.03 23.50
CA THR A 430 9.43 8.38 24.48
C THR A 430 9.86 7.00 23.99
N ILE A 431 8.92 6.21 23.45
CA ILE A 431 9.17 4.89 22.86
C ILE A 431 10.20 5.00 21.73
N LEU A 432 10.00 5.92 20.79
CA LEU A 432 10.92 6.13 19.67
C LEU A 432 12.32 6.51 20.18
N ASN A 433 12.41 7.52 21.06
CA ASN A 433 13.70 7.99 21.58
C ASN A 433 14.46 6.90 22.36
N GLU A 434 13.77 6.14 23.21
CA GLU A 434 14.41 5.12 24.02
C GLU A 434 14.83 3.89 23.21
N ALA A 435 14.07 3.53 22.18
CA ALA A 435 14.47 2.48 21.24
C ALA A 435 15.64 2.95 20.35
N TRP A 436 15.55 4.16 19.79
CA TRP A 436 16.55 4.68 18.85
C TRP A 436 17.93 4.86 19.50
N LYS A 437 18.00 5.19 20.79
CA LYS A 437 19.24 5.21 21.59
C LYS A 437 20.03 3.90 21.57
N VAL A 438 19.33 2.77 21.38
CA VAL A 438 19.96 1.43 21.28
C VAL A 438 20.19 1.05 19.83
N ILE A 439 19.22 1.27 18.95
CA ILE A 439 19.30 0.93 17.52
C ILE A 439 20.48 1.64 16.84
N THR A 440 20.68 2.94 17.11
CA THR A 440 21.81 3.74 16.56
C THR A 440 23.20 3.25 16.98
N LYS A 441 23.30 2.32 17.94
CA LYS A 441 24.57 1.76 18.41
C LYS A 441 24.91 0.40 17.78
N VAL A 442 24.05 -0.12 16.91
CA VAL A 442 24.28 -1.41 16.24
C VAL A 442 25.45 -1.26 15.26
N ARG A 443 26.50 -2.06 15.45
CA ARG A 443 27.76 -1.95 14.69
C ARG A 443 27.69 -2.50 13.27
N SER A 444 26.93 -3.57 13.09
CA SER A 444 26.76 -4.23 11.79
C SER A 444 25.78 -3.41 10.94
N PRO A 445 26.17 -2.87 9.78
CA PRO A 445 25.27 -2.12 8.91
C PRO A 445 24.03 -2.92 8.49
N GLN A 446 24.21 -4.23 8.27
CA GLN A 446 23.13 -5.13 7.88
C GLN A 446 22.12 -5.35 9.02
N ASP A 447 22.60 -5.58 10.25
CA ASP A 447 21.70 -5.76 11.40
C ASP A 447 21.01 -4.44 11.78
N TYR A 448 21.73 -3.33 11.61
CA TYR A 448 21.19 -1.99 11.79
C TYR A 448 20.05 -1.72 10.82
N VAL A 449 20.27 -1.86 9.51
CA VAL A 449 19.26 -1.51 8.49
C VAL A 449 18.04 -2.43 8.57
N ASN A 450 18.22 -3.73 8.86
CA ASN A 450 17.13 -4.67 9.07
C ASN A 450 16.24 -4.26 10.27
N CYS A 451 16.83 -3.70 11.32
CA CYS A 451 16.08 -3.18 12.46
C CYS A 451 15.46 -1.80 12.15
N ALA A 452 16.23 -0.89 11.55
CA ALA A 452 15.82 0.46 11.24
C ALA A 452 14.63 0.49 10.25
N GLU A 453 14.62 -0.37 9.23
CA GLU A 453 13.52 -0.49 8.26
C GLU A 453 12.17 -0.73 8.94
N ILE A 454 12.14 -1.57 9.98
CA ILE A 454 10.92 -1.88 10.74
C ILE A 454 10.41 -0.63 11.46
N TRP A 455 11.33 0.15 12.05
CA TRP A 455 11.01 1.33 12.84
C TRP A 455 10.71 2.57 11.99
N VAL A 456 11.16 2.63 10.73
CA VAL A 456 10.77 3.68 9.79
C VAL A 456 9.26 3.70 9.61
N GLU A 457 8.62 2.53 9.53
CA GLU A 457 7.17 2.41 9.38
C GLU A 457 6.41 3.01 10.58
N PHE A 458 6.80 2.64 11.79
CA PHE A 458 6.26 3.23 13.02
C PHE A 458 6.47 4.75 13.06
N THR A 459 7.67 5.21 12.65
CA THR A 459 8.01 6.64 12.65
C THR A 459 7.16 7.43 11.66
N CYS A 460 6.98 6.93 10.44
CA CYS A 460 6.18 7.58 9.40
C CYS A 460 4.69 7.63 9.74
N ARG A 461 4.19 6.60 10.42
CA ARG A 461 2.77 6.51 10.80
C ARG A 461 2.39 7.45 11.95
N ASN A 462 3.32 7.68 12.88
CA ASN A 462 3.01 8.34 14.16
C ASN A 462 3.62 9.74 14.33
N PHE A 463 4.56 10.15 13.49
CA PHE A 463 5.31 11.41 13.67
C PHE A 463 5.36 12.29 12.43
N THR A 464 5.89 13.50 12.64
CA THR A 464 6.01 14.52 11.61
C THR A 464 7.37 14.46 10.91
N LYS A 465 7.59 15.39 9.98
CA LYS A 465 8.81 15.52 9.17
C LYS A 465 10.09 15.48 10.02
N ARG A 466 10.09 16.09 11.20
CA ARG A 466 11.31 16.23 12.02
C ARG A 466 11.88 14.88 12.46
N GLU A 467 11.03 14.02 13.02
CA GLU A 467 11.44 12.71 13.53
C GLU A 467 11.81 11.77 12.38
N VAL A 468 10.99 11.75 11.32
CA VAL A 468 11.25 10.95 10.11
C VAL A 468 12.61 11.31 9.50
N ASN A 469 12.91 12.61 9.35
CA ASN A 469 14.19 13.07 8.83
C ASN A 469 15.38 12.71 9.73
N THR A 470 15.18 12.75 11.04
CA THR A 470 16.24 12.39 12.01
C THR A 470 16.60 10.91 11.88
N VAL A 471 15.59 10.05 11.78
CA VAL A 471 15.77 8.60 11.57
C VAL A 471 16.46 8.31 10.24
N LEU A 472 16.01 8.93 9.16
CA LEU A 472 16.60 8.73 7.83
C LEU A 472 18.04 9.22 7.75
N ALA A 473 18.34 10.41 8.31
CA ALA A 473 19.69 10.94 8.36
C ALA A 473 20.65 10.01 9.11
N ASP A 474 20.19 9.39 10.20
CA ASP A 474 20.97 8.39 10.93
C ASP A 474 21.18 7.11 10.10
N ILE A 475 20.17 6.67 9.33
CA ILE A 475 20.31 5.52 8.43
C ILE A 475 21.38 5.79 7.39
N ILE A 476 21.36 6.97 6.75
CA ILE A 476 22.40 7.35 5.78
C ILE A 476 23.78 7.35 6.42
N LYS A 477 23.92 7.93 7.61
CA LYS A 477 25.19 7.96 8.32
C LYS A 477 25.76 6.56 8.57
N HIS A 478 24.92 5.57 8.83
CA HIS A 478 25.32 4.17 9.04
C HIS A 478 25.56 3.37 7.75
N MET A 479 24.86 3.70 6.66
CA MET A 479 24.95 2.95 5.40
C MET A 479 25.98 3.52 4.40
N THR A 480 26.43 4.76 4.60
CA THR A 480 27.41 5.42 3.72
C THR A 480 28.83 4.85 3.83
N PRO A 481 29.37 4.56 5.04
CA PRO A 481 30.71 3.98 5.17
C PRO A 481 30.83 2.66 4.39
N ASP A 482 31.98 2.47 3.75
CA ASP A 482 32.35 1.25 3.01
C ASP A 482 31.35 0.80 1.94
N ARG A 483 30.46 1.69 1.48
CA ARG A 483 29.36 1.39 0.55
C ARG A 483 28.43 0.27 1.01
N ALA A 484 28.21 0.13 2.32
CA ALA A 484 27.32 -0.88 2.90
C ALA A 484 25.88 -0.83 2.35
N PHE A 485 25.46 0.29 1.74
CA PHE A 485 24.18 0.42 1.05
C PHE A 485 24.02 -0.51 -0.17
N GLU A 486 25.12 -0.94 -0.82
CA GLU A 486 25.04 -1.80 -2.03
C GLU A 486 24.41 -3.15 -1.70
N ASP A 487 24.76 -3.73 -0.54
CA ASP A 487 24.25 -5.02 -0.07
C ASP A 487 22.85 -4.94 0.58
N ALA A 488 22.44 -3.73 0.97
CA ALA A 488 21.19 -3.45 1.69
C ALA A 488 20.18 -2.63 0.89
N TYR A 489 20.35 -2.57 -0.43
CA TYR A 489 19.48 -1.81 -1.33
C TYR A 489 17.98 -2.14 -1.17
N PRO A 490 17.56 -3.42 -1.04
CA PRO A 490 16.15 -3.76 -0.83
C PRO A 490 15.53 -3.13 0.42
N GLN A 491 16.27 -3.09 1.53
CA GLN A 491 15.82 -2.56 2.81
C GLN A 491 15.74 -1.03 2.79
N VAL A 492 16.71 -0.37 2.15
CA VAL A 492 16.69 1.08 1.92
C VAL A 492 15.50 1.45 1.03
N ARG A 493 15.30 0.71 -0.07
CA ARG A 493 14.14 0.88 -0.96
C ARG A 493 12.82 0.72 -0.21
N SER A 494 12.68 -0.35 0.58
CA SER A 494 11.50 -0.62 1.40
C SER A 494 11.22 0.53 2.35
N SER A 495 12.25 1.00 3.07
CA SER A 495 12.15 2.14 3.99
C SER A 495 11.61 3.39 3.28
N LEU A 496 12.12 3.71 2.08
CA LEU A 496 11.68 4.87 1.31
C LEU A 496 10.27 4.72 0.73
N THR A 497 9.87 3.51 0.29
CA THR A 497 8.49 3.27 -0.18
C THR A 497 7.44 3.39 0.92
N LYS A 498 7.81 3.06 2.17
CA LYS A 498 6.90 3.11 3.31
C LYS A 498 6.62 4.53 3.81
N VAL A 499 7.46 5.49 3.43
CA VAL A 499 7.24 6.91 3.76
C VAL A 499 6.06 7.45 2.95
N SER A 500 4.89 7.50 3.59
CA SER A 500 3.68 8.09 3.03
C SER A 500 3.11 9.11 4.02
N PHE A 501 3.08 10.37 3.62
CA PHE A 501 2.41 11.45 4.36
C PHE A 501 0.93 11.59 3.96
N GLY A 502 0.35 10.55 3.34
CA GLY A 502 -1.07 10.51 2.98
C GLY A 502 -1.46 11.61 1.99
N ARG A 503 -2.32 12.54 2.42
CA ARG A 503 -2.79 13.68 1.62
C ARG A 503 -1.92 14.95 1.80
N ASP A 504 -0.92 14.92 2.66
CA ASP A 504 0.03 16.01 2.79
C ASP A 504 1.09 15.92 1.69
N PHE A 505 0.69 16.39 0.51
CA PHE A 505 1.55 16.39 -0.67
C PHE A 505 2.80 17.25 -0.45
N GLU A 506 2.68 18.36 0.28
CA GLU A 506 3.80 19.27 0.56
C GLU A 506 4.92 18.56 1.32
N GLN A 507 4.54 17.82 2.36
CA GLN A 507 5.46 17.05 3.17
C GLN A 507 6.09 15.89 2.39
N GLN A 508 5.31 15.19 1.56
CA GLN A 508 5.81 14.10 0.71
C GLN A 508 6.86 14.56 -0.29
N LEU A 509 6.66 15.72 -0.92
CA LEU A 509 7.65 16.27 -1.82
C LEU A 509 8.88 16.74 -1.09
N SER A 510 8.72 17.43 0.04
CA SER A 510 9.86 17.87 0.84
C SER A 510 10.74 16.70 1.26
N PHE A 511 10.14 15.57 1.62
CA PHE A 511 10.87 14.33 1.85
C PHE A 511 11.57 13.83 0.59
N CYS A 512 10.92 13.82 -0.57
CA CYS A 512 11.56 13.41 -1.82
C CYS A 512 12.77 14.30 -2.18
N VAL A 513 12.70 15.62 -1.92
CA VAL A 513 13.81 16.57 -2.09
C VAL A 513 14.98 16.18 -1.21
N GLU A 514 14.72 16.00 0.08
CA GLU A 514 15.74 15.72 1.08
C GLU A 514 16.33 14.33 0.87
N ALA A 515 15.50 13.33 0.58
CA ALA A 515 15.93 12.00 0.18
C ALA A 515 16.81 12.07 -1.06
N ARG A 516 16.42 12.80 -2.12
CA ARG A 516 17.24 12.97 -3.33
C ARG A 516 18.60 13.59 -3.02
N ALA A 517 18.61 14.68 -2.23
CA ALA A 517 19.85 15.34 -1.83
C ALA A 517 20.76 14.40 -1.03
N THR A 518 20.17 13.53 -0.21
CA THR A 518 20.91 12.65 0.68
C THR A 518 21.35 11.34 0.00
N PHE A 519 20.61 10.86 -1.00
CA PHE A 519 20.89 9.65 -1.79
C PHE A 519 21.42 9.98 -3.20
N CYS A 520 22.10 11.11 -3.37
CA CYS A 520 22.54 11.64 -4.68
C CYS A 520 23.46 10.71 -5.47
N ASN A 521 24.17 9.80 -4.81
CA ASN A 521 25.07 8.84 -5.44
C ASN A 521 24.40 7.47 -5.71
N LEU A 522 23.12 7.32 -5.38
CA LEU A 522 22.37 6.06 -5.52
C LEU A 522 21.39 6.16 -6.70
N GLU A 523 21.90 5.93 -7.92
CA GLU A 523 21.09 5.98 -9.17
C GLU A 523 19.76 5.22 -9.06
N PRO A 524 19.70 4.00 -8.48
CA PRO A 524 18.44 3.28 -8.34
C PRO A 524 17.43 3.94 -7.37
N VAL A 525 17.91 4.60 -6.29
CA VAL A 525 17.06 5.37 -5.37
C VAL A 525 16.52 6.62 -6.07
N LEU A 526 17.37 7.28 -6.88
CA LEU A 526 16.97 8.45 -7.65
C LEU A 526 15.85 8.10 -8.64
N VAL A 527 15.96 7.01 -9.39
CA VAL A 527 14.91 6.54 -10.31
C VAL A 527 13.59 6.30 -9.58
N GLN A 528 13.63 5.74 -8.37
CA GLN A 528 12.43 5.52 -7.57
C GLN A 528 11.79 6.84 -7.09
N LEU A 529 12.60 7.80 -6.63
CA LEU A 529 12.10 9.13 -6.25
C LEU A 529 11.49 9.85 -7.45
N ILE A 530 12.10 9.73 -8.63
CA ILE A 530 11.61 10.23 -9.92
C ILE A 530 10.24 9.59 -10.25
N HIS A 531 10.08 8.27 -10.12
CA HIS A 531 8.80 7.61 -10.32
C HIS A 531 7.71 8.11 -9.36
N ALA A 532 8.04 8.28 -8.08
CA ALA A 532 7.11 8.80 -7.08
C ALA A 532 6.66 10.22 -7.44
N CYS A 533 7.61 11.11 -7.73
CA CYS A 533 7.33 12.46 -8.19
C CYS A 533 6.49 12.50 -9.49
N ALA A 534 6.67 11.54 -10.40
CA ALA A 534 5.92 11.46 -11.66
C ALA A 534 4.45 11.08 -11.39
N ALA A 535 4.25 10.08 -10.52
CA ALA A 535 2.91 9.70 -10.08
C ALA A 535 2.20 10.88 -9.40
N TYR A 536 2.90 11.64 -8.55
CA TYR A 536 2.33 12.85 -7.93
C TYR A 536 1.96 13.92 -8.94
N SER A 537 2.83 14.23 -9.90
CA SER A 537 2.51 15.17 -10.99
C SER A 537 1.29 14.69 -11.78
N TYR A 538 1.20 13.41 -12.11
CA TYR A 538 0.08 12.86 -12.88
C TYR A 538 -1.27 12.96 -12.14
N ILE A 539 -1.26 12.83 -10.81
CA ILE A 539 -2.47 12.98 -9.97
C ILE A 539 -2.83 14.45 -9.76
N THR A 540 -1.84 15.33 -9.64
CA THR A 540 -2.04 16.74 -9.27
C THR A 540 -2.36 17.64 -10.47
N ILE A 541 -1.78 17.41 -11.65
CA ILE A 541 -2.04 18.23 -12.85
C ILE A 541 -3.53 18.32 -13.20
N PRO A 542 -4.33 17.22 -13.21
CA PRO A 542 -5.78 17.30 -13.46
C PRO A 542 -6.54 18.24 -12.53
N SER A 543 -6.06 18.46 -11.31
CA SER A 543 -6.71 19.32 -10.31
C SER A 543 -6.55 20.83 -10.58
N LEU A 544 -5.71 21.21 -11.55
CA LEU A 544 -5.49 22.60 -11.92
C LEU A 544 -6.64 23.15 -12.78
N SER A 545 -7.12 24.34 -12.43
CA SER A 545 -8.22 25.01 -13.15
C SER A 545 -7.84 25.46 -14.56
N SER A 546 -6.59 25.89 -14.77
CA SER A 546 -6.11 26.39 -16.06
C SER A 546 -5.72 25.24 -17.00
N ILE A 547 -6.45 25.09 -18.12
CA ILE A 547 -6.13 24.13 -19.19
C ILE A 547 -4.73 24.36 -19.78
N PHE A 548 -4.32 25.61 -19.95
CA PHE A 548 -3.01 25.96 -20.49
C PHE A 548 -1.87 25.55 -19.57
N SER A 549 -2.07 25.71 -18.26
CA SER A 549 -1.12 25.21 -17.27
C SER A 549 -1.09 23.69 -17.26
N ARG A 550 -2.24 23.01 -17.40
CA ARG A 550 -2.28 21.54 -17.54
C ARG A 550 -1.48 21.07 -18.75
N LEU A 551 -1.70 21.67 -19.93
CA LEU A 551 -0.98 21.36 -21.16
C LEU A 551 0.54 21.54 -21.01
N SER A 552 0.99 22.72 -20.56
CA SER A 552 2.41 23.00 -20.37
C SER A 552 3.06 22.05 -19.36
N LEU A 553 2.38 21.75 -18.25
CA LEU A 553 2.92 20.87 -17.21
C LEU A 553 2.96 19.41 -17.65
N TYR A 554 1.97 18.92 -18.42
CA TYR A 554 2.03 17.58 -18.97
C TYR A 554 3.17 17.43 -19.97
N LEU A 555 3.35 18.38 -20.90
CA LEU A 555 4.45 18.34 -21.85
C LEU A 555 5.81 18.38 -21.14
N LEU A 556 5.98 19.31 -20.20
CA LEU A 556 7.23 19.45 -19.44
C LEU A 556 7.51 18.21 -18.58
N SER A 557 6.49 17.65 -17.92
CA SER A 557 6.65 16.40 -17.16
C SER A 557 7.00 15.21 -18.05
N GLY A 558 6.45 15.15 -19.27
CA GLY A 558 6.81 14.15 -20.28
C GLY A 558 8.27 14.28 -20.74
N GLN A 559 8.70 15.49 -21.11
CA GLN A 559 10.09 15.78 -21.50
C GLN A 559 11.10 15.37 -20.42
N VAL A 560 10.77 15.71 -19.18
CA VAL A 560 11.59 15.41 -18.01
C VAL A 560 11.60 13.91 -17.69
N ALA A 561 10.47 13.21 -17.85
CA ALA A 561 10.42 11.76 -17.72
C ALA A 561 11.29 11.07 -18.78
N LEU A 562 11.30 11.56 -20.03
CA LEU A 562 12.18 11.05 -21.09
C LEU A 562 13.66 11.23 -20.72
N ALA A 563 14.04 12.42 -20.24
CA ALA A 563 15.42 12.69 -19.82
C ALA A 563 15.91 11.76 -18.69
N ASN A 564 14.98 11.22 -17.89
CA ASN A 564 15.26 10.29 -16.81
C ASN A 564 14.94 8.81 -17.17
N GLN A 565 14.85 8.46 -18.45
CA GLN A 565 14.57 7.09 -18.95
C GLN A 565 13.25 6.47 -18.45
N CYS A 566 12.30 7.29 -18.00
CA CYS A 566 11.00 6.88 -17.50
C CYS A 566 9.97 6.84 -18.66
N LEU A 567 10.17 5.92 -19.62
CA LEU A 567 9.44 5.92 -20.89
C LEU A 567 7.92 5.73 -20.74
N SER A 568 7.48 4.87 -19.82
CA SER A 568 6.04 4.63 -19.61
C SER A 568 5.34 5.83 -18.96
N GLN A 569 6.01 6.54 -18.04
CA GLN A 569 5.50 7.78 -17.47
C GLN A 569 5.50 8.91 -18.49
N ALA A 570 6.54 9.01 -19.33
CA ALA A 570 6.59 9.97 -20.41
C ALA A 570 5.42 9.79 -21.39
N ASP A 571 5.17 8.56 -21.86
CA ASP A 571 4.06 8.23 -22.73
C ASP A 571 2.71 8.59 -22.08
N ALA A 572 2.51 8.27 -20.80
CA ALA A 572 1.30 8.63 -20.07
C ALA A 572 1.06 10.16 -20.02
N PHE A 573 2.10 10.95 -19.74
CA PHE A 573 2.00 12.42 -19.74
C PHE A 573 1.70 12.99 -21.13
N LEU A 574 2.36 12.49 -22.17
CA LEU A 574 2.15 12.94 -23.54
C LEU A 574 0.75 12.59 -24.04
N LYS A 575 0.26 11.37 -23.77
CA LYS A 575 -1.13 10.95 -24.04
C LYS A 575 -2.14 11.84 -23.32
N ALA A 576 -1.91 12.12 -22.03
CA ALA A 576 -2.77 13.01 -21.25
C ALA A 576 -2.81 14.42 -21.85
N ALA A 577 -1.67 14.98 -22.26
CA ALA A 577 -1.60 16.27 -22.93
C ALA A 577 -2.40 16.31 -24.25
N VAL A 578 -2.29 15.27 -25.08
CA VAL A 578 -3.04 15.15 -26.34
C VAL A 578 -4.54 15.06 -26.07
N SER A 579 -4.97 14.30 -25.05
CA SER A 579 -6.38 14.07 -24.75
C SER A 579 -7.14 15.31 -24.30
N ILE A 580 -6.47 16.26 -23.63
CA ILE A 580 -7.10 17.49 -23.13
C ILE A 580 -7.07 18.63 -24.15
N LEU A 581 -6.36 18.48 -25.27
CA LEU A 581 -6.22 19.51 -26.31
C LEU A 581 -7.58 20.00 -26.86
N PRO A 582 -8.59 19.13 -27.10
CA PRO A 582 -9.92 19.57 -27.54
C PRO A 582 -10.68 20.44 -26.52
N GLU A 583 -10.29 20.41 -25.24
CA GLU A 583 -10.94 21.20 -24.17
C GLU A 583 -10.50 22.68 -24.15
N VAL A 584 -9.54 23.07 -24.98
CA VAL A 584 -9.00 24.44 -24.99
C VAL A 584 -10.06 25.46 -25.46
N PRO A 585 -10.41 26.48 -24.65
CA PRO A 585 -11.42 27.45 -25.04
C PRO A 585 -10.92 28.34 -26.17
N ARG A 586 -11.78 28.67 -27.15
CA ARG A 586 -11.40 29.48 -28.33
C ARG A 586 -10.80 30.83 -27.97
N SER A 587 -11.35 31.50 -26.96
CA SER A 587 -10.89 32.82 -26.51
C SER A 587 -10.62 32.86 -25.02
N ILE A 588 -9.66 33.69 -24.63
CA ILE A 588 -9.18 33.90 -23.26
C ILE A 588 -9.27 35.38 -22.91
N SER A 589 -9.66 35.73 -21.68
CA SER A 589 -9.61 37.11 -21.21
C SER A 589 -8.24 37.40 -20.62
N VAL A 590 -7.42 38.15 -21.36
CA VAL A 590 -6.10 38.60 -20.91
C VAL A 590 -6.20 40.10 -20.63
N GLU A 591 -6.00 40.51 -19.37
CA GLU A 591 -6.10 41.91 -18.93
C GLU A 591 -7.48 42.56 -19.23
N GLY A 592 -8.56 41.78 -19.12
CA GLY A 592 -9.92 42.24 -19.38
C GLY A 592 -10.29 42.34 -20.86
N LYS A 593 -9.39 41.99 -21.78
CA LYS A 593 -9.65 41.90 -23.22
C LYS A 593 -9.71 40.43 -23.66
N LEU A 594 -10.76 40.06 -24.38
CA LEU A 594 -10.86 38.78 -25.08
C LEU A 594 -9.81 38.72 -26.18
N ARG A 595 -8.89 37.75 -26.09
CA ARG A 595 -7.89 37.41 -27.10
C ARG A 595 -8.08 35.97 -27.55
N SER A 596 -7.66 35.65 -28.78
CA SER A 596 -7.69 34.28 -29.29
C SER A 596 -6.68 33.40 -28.55
N SER A 597 -7.10 32.18 -28.22
CA SER A 597 -6.24 31.15 -27.63
C SER A 597 -5.32 30.45 -28.64
N GLU A 598 -5.58 30.63 -29.94
CA GLU A 598 -4.93 29.87 -31.01
C GLU A 598 -3.41 30.11 -31.05
N SER A 599 -2.96 31.32 -30.71
CA SER A 599 -1.53 31.64 -30.62
C SER A 599 -0.79 30.76 -29.61
N PHE A 600 -1.33 30.63 -28.39
CA PHE A 600 -0.77 29.74 -27.37
C PHE A 600 -0.81 28.27 -27.82
N LEU A 601 -1.92 27.87 -28.46
CA LEU A 601 -2.08 26.50 -28.93
C LEU A 601 -1.05 26.16 -30.03
N LEU A 602 -0.76 27.10 -30.93
CA LEU A 602 0.28 26.96 -31.96
C LEU A 602 1.68 26.80 -31.36
N ASP A 603 2.02 27.62 -30.36
CA ASP A 603 3.31 27.53 -29.66
C ASP A 603 3.44 26.18 -28.93
N PHE A 604 2.39 25.77 -28.24
CA PHE A 604 2.33 24.48 -27.55
C PHE A 604 2.49 23.30 -28.51
N ILE A 605 1.71 23.26 -29.60
CA ILE A 605 1.78 22.18 -30.59
C ILE A 605 3.15 22.14 -31.26
N SER A 606 3.75 23.29 -31.56
CA SER A 606 5.09 23.33 -32.16
C SER A 606 6.16 22.76 -31.23
N ASN A 607 6.10 23.07 -29.93
CA ASN A 607 6.98 22.47 -28.92
C ASN A 607 6.71 20.96 -28.73
N PHE A 608 5.43 20.56 -28.77
CA PHE A 608 5.04 19.15 -28.69
C PHE A 608 5.59 18.35 -29.88
N LEU A 609 5.44 18.87 -31.11
CA LEU A 609 5.98 18.27 -32.32
C LEU A 609 7.51 18.12 -32.24
N ALA A 610 8.23 19.13 -31.76
CA ALA A 610 9.68 19.02 -31.55
C ALA A 610 10.03 17.93 -30.53
N THR A 611 9.24 17.77 -29.48
CA THR A 611 9.44 16.70 -28.49
C THR A 611 9.25 15.31 -29.10
N LEU A 612 8.27 15.14 -29.98
CA LEU A 612 7.95 13.84 -30.60
C LEU A 612 9.06 13.25 -31.46
N LEU A 613 10.05 14.04 -31.92
CA LEU A 613 11.17 13.52 -32.70
C LEU A 613 11.96 12.45 -31.93
N VAL A 614 12.22 12.69 -30.64
CA VAL A 614 13.02 11.82 -29.77
C VAL A 614 12.17 10.87 -28.92
N VAL A 615 10.87 10.83 -29.17
CA VAL A 615 9.96 9.93 -28.45
C VAL A 615 9.91 8.59 -29.20
N PRO A 616 10.28 7.47 -28.55
CA PRO A 616 10.11 6.15 -29.15
C PRO A 616 8.63 5.84 -29.36
N ASP A 617 8.32 5.23 -30.51
CA ASP A 617 6.99 4.71 -30.76
C ASP A 617 6.66 3.53 -29.83
N HIS A 618 5.38 3.44 -29.44
CA HIS A 618 4.91 2.38 -28.57
C HIS A 618 4.83 1.04 -29.32
N PRO A 619 5.39 -0.06 -28.78
CA PRO A 619 5.52 -1.33 -29.50
C PRO A 619 4.17 -1.93 -29.94
N GLU A 620 3.10 -1.66 -29.20
CA GLU A 620 1.77 -2.23 -29.45
C GLU A 620 0.81 -1.34 -30.27
N HIS A 621 1.09 -0.03 -30.39
CA HIS A 621 0.12 0.92 -30.98
C HIS A 621 0.42 1.28 -32.45
N GLY A 622 1.43 0.64 -33.04
CA GLY A 622 1.88 0.92 -34.39
C GLY A 622 2.68 2.22 -34.50
N VAL A 623 3.27 2.42 -35.68
CA VAL A 623 4.17 3.54 -35.95
C VAL A 623 3.44 4.89 -35.92
N LEU A 624 4.15 5.93 -35.45
CA LEU A 624 3.69 7.33 -35.41
C LEU A 624 2.40 7.52 -34.59
N TYR A 625 2.13 6.65 -33.62
CA TYR A 625 0.87 6.66 -32.87
C TYR A 625 0.59 8.01 -32.19
N LEU A 626 1.59 8.61 -31.51
CA LEU A 626 1.42 9.90 -30.84
C LEU A 626 1.28 11.06 -31.83
N VAL A 627 2.02 11.03 -32.95
CA VAL A 627 1.89 12.03 -34.03
C VAL A 627 0.48 11.99 -34.63
N ARG A 628 -0.03 10.79 -34.92
CA ARG A 628 -1.40 10.58 -35.41
C ARG A 628 -2.43 11.03 -34.38
N GLY A 629 -2.23 10.67 -33.11
CA GLY A 629 -3.09 11.09 -32.01
C GLY A 629 -3.21 12.62 -31.92
N LEU A 630 -2.06 13.32 -31.97
CA LEU A 630 -2.02 14.78 -31.96
C LEU A 630 -2.75 15.39 -33.16
N LEU A 631 -2.48 14.91 -34.37
CA LEU A 631 -3.10 15.44 -35.59
C LEU A 631 -4.61 15.18 -35.66
N ASN A 632 -5.07 14.03 -35.14
CA ASN A 632 -6.49 13.72 -35.01
C ASN A 632 -7.18 14.69 -34.03
N MET A 633 -6.58 14.93 -32.85
CA MET A 633 -7.14 15.90 -31.89
C MET A 633 -7.14 17.34 -32.43
N VAL A 634 -6.13 17.72 -33.22
CA VAL A 634 -6.08 18.99 -33.96
C VAL A 634 -7.21 19.09 -34.99
N GLN A 635 -7.59 17.98 -35.62
CA GLN A 635 -8.69 17.91 -36.56
C GLN A 635 -10.05 18.05 -35.86
N ASP A 636 -10.21 17.45 -34.69
CA ASP A 636 -11.42 17.49 -33.85
C ASP A 636 -11.58 18.82 -33.10
N TYR A 637 -10.48 19.58 -32.92
CA TYR A 637 -10.52 20.90 -32.30
C TYR A 637 -11.37 21.88 -33.10
N THR A 638 -12.21 22.66 -32.40
CA THR A 638 -13.04 23.67 -33.05
C THR A 638 -12.31 25.01 -33.18
N TRP A 639 -11.66 25.21 -34.33
CA TRP A 639 -10.94 26.44 -34.70
C TRP A 639 -11.87 27.65 -34.86
N GLU A 640 -11.32 28.86 -34.78
CA GLU A 640 -12.07 30.09 -35.06
C GLU A 640 -12.45 30.20 -36.54
N ASP A 641 -13.64 30.77 -36.78
CA ASP A 641 -14.12 30.99 -38.14
C ASP A 641 -13.16 31.94 -38.87
N ASN A 642 -12.72 31.52 -40.06
CA ASN A 642 -11.75 32.26 -40.87
C ASN A 642 -10.34 32.32 -40.25
N SER A 643 -9.92 31.36 -39.41
CA SER A 643 -8.52 31.22 -38.94
C SER A 643 -7.64 30.39 -39.89
N ASP A 644 -6.34 30.70 -39.93
CA ASP A 644 -5.31 29.91 -40.61
C ASP A 644 -4.55 28.97 -39.65
N ALA A 645 -4.88 28.97 -38.36
CA ALA A 645 -4.08 28.29 -37.33
C ALA A 645 -4.02 26.77 -37.54
N LYS A 646 -5.13 26.12 -37.90
CA LYS A 646 -5.15 24.69 -38.25
C LYS A 646 -4.14 24.33 -39.34
N VAL A 647 -4.09 25.13 -40.40
CA VAL A 647 -3.19 24.92 -41.54
C VAL A 647 -1.74 25.22 -41.17
N ARG A 648 -1.50 26.21 -40.30
CA ARG A 648 -0.18 26.47 -39.74
C ARG A 648 0.34 25.28 -38.94
N VAL A 649 -0.51 24.60 -38.16
CA VAL A 649 -0.13 23.34 -37.49
C VAL A 649 0.31 22.28 -38.49
N TYR A 650 -0.44 22.08 -39.57
CA TYR A 650 -0.07 21.11 -40.60
C TYR A 650 1.23 21.46 -41.31
N ILE A 651 1.47 22.74 -41.60
CA ILE A 651 2.75 23.21 -42.15
C ILE A 651 3.89 22.95 -41.14
N SER A 652 3.68 23.19 -39.85
CA SER A 652 4.67 22.92 -38.79
C SER A 652 4.93 21.42 -38.54
N ALA A 653 3.99 20.54 -38.88
CA ALA A 653 4.16 19.09 -38.74
C ALA A 653 5.02 18.49 -39.87
N LEU A 654 5.05 19.08 -41.06
CA LEU A 654 5.83 18.58 -42.20
C LEU A 654 7.35 18.52 -41.92
N PRO A 655 8.00 19.54 -41.31
CA PRO A 655 9.40 19.45 -40.89
C PRO A 655 9.69 18.30 -39.93
N LEU A 656 8.79 18.01 -38.98
CA LEU A 656 8.94 16.87 -38.08
C LEU A 656 8.98 15.55 -38.85
N LEU A 657 8.03 15.35 -39.76
CA LEU A 657 7.96 14.12 -40.55
C LEU A 657 9.16 13.94 -41.47
N ALA A 658 9.70 15.05 -41.99
CA ALA A 658 10.92 15.05 -42.76
C ALA A 658 12.18 14.82 -41.91
N ALA A 659 12.18 15.24 -40.64
CA ALA A 659 13.24 14.89 -39.71
C ALA A 659 13.18 13.40 -39.33
N MET A 660 11.97 12.85 -39.13
CA MET A 660 11.75 11.42 -38.83
C MET A 660 12.11 10.49 -39.99
N SER A 661 12.21 10.98 -41.23
CA SER A 661 12.65 10.18 -42.37
C SER A 661 14.18 10.08 -42.48
N GLN A 662 14.94 10.84 -41.69
CA GLN A 662 16.39 10.79 -41.69
C GLN A 662 16.91 9.55 -40.97
N GLU A 663 18.03 8.99 -41.45
CA GLU A 663 18.69 7.83 -40.82
C GLU A 663 19.30 8.17 -39.45
N THR A 664 19.53 9.46 -39.17
CA THR A 664 20.08 9.93 -37.89
C THR A 664 19.47 11.28 -37.57
N TYR A 665 18.92 11.41 -36.36
CA TYR A 665 18.31 12.67 -35.91
C TYR A 665 19.35 13.69 -35.46
N LEU A 666 19.00 14.97 -35.53
CA LEU A 666 19.88 16.08 -35.15
C LEU A 666 20.21 16.08 -33.65
N TYR A 667 19.29 15.59 -32.82
CA TYR A 667 19.49 15.46 -31.38
C TYR A 667 18.83 14.17 -30.89
N SER A 668 19.42 13.59 -29.84
CA SER A 668 18.93 12.40 -29.16
C SER A 668 19.05 12.57 -27.65
N ILE A 669 18.25 11.80 -26.90
CA ILE A 669 18.33 11.76 -25.44
C ILE A 669 19.28 10.62 -25.07
N PRO A 670 20.32 10.86 -24.23
CA PRO A 670 21.22 9.80 -23.81
C PRO A 670 20.47 8.62 -23.21
N LYS A 671 20.82 7.39 -23.63
CA LYS A 671 20.22 6.12 -23.16
C LYS A 671 18.72 5.95 -23.50
N VAL A 672 18.17 6.73 -24.43
CA VAL A 672 16.82 6.53 -24.98
C VAL A 672 16.93 6.22 -26.46
N ASP A 673 16.48 5.03 -26.86
CA ASP A 673 16.44 4.62 -28.27
C ASP A 673 15.27 5.29 -28.97
N SER A 674 15.56 6.37 -29.70
CA SER A 674 14.59 7.10 -30.51
C SER A 674 14.27 6.35 -31.81
N ASN A 675 13.28 6.84 -32.57
CA ASN A 675 12.73 6.13 -33.74
C ASN A 675 13.75 5.89 -34.88
N GLU A 676 14.83 6.66 -34.97
CA GLU A 676 15.96 6.42 -35.87
C GLU A 676 16.68 5.10 -35.55
N THR A 677 16.84 4.76 -34.28
CA THR A 677 17.43 3.49 -33.83
C THR A 677 16.45 2.34 -34.04
N LEU A 678 15.15 2.58 -33.79
CA LEU A 678 14.12 1.55 -33.86
C LEU A 678 13.78 1.13 -35.29
N TYR A 679 13.69 2.08 -36.22
CA TYR A 679 13.27 1.82 -37.59
C TYR A 679 14.38 1.96 -38.63
N GLY A 680 15.46 2.72 -38.37
CA GLY A 680 16.68 2.74 -39.19
C GLY A 680 16.45 2.94 -40.70
N GLY A 681 15.49 3.80 -41.09
CA GLY A 681 15.14 4.02 -42.49
C GLY A 681 14.30 2.92 -43.16
N ASP A 682 13.60 2.07 -42.39
CA ASP A 682 12.74 1.00 -42.91
C ASP A 682 11.77 1.55 -43.98
N PRO A 683 11.74 0.97 -45.20
CA PRO A 683 10.84 1.40 -46.27
C PRO A 683 9.35 1.36 -45.87
N LYS A 684 8.94 0.48 -44.94
CA LYS A 684 7.56 0.47 -44.44
C LYS A 684 7.25 1.70 -43.60
N PHE A 685 8.17 2.09 -42.71
CA PHE A 685 8.05 3.29 -41.89
C PHE A 685 8.05 4.56 -42.76
N LEU A 686 8.96 4.64 -43.73
CA LEU A 686 9.01 5.72 -44.72
C LEU A 686 7.72 5.79 -45.56
N SER A 687 7.09 4.65 -45.89
CA SER A 687 5.80 4.65 -46.58
C SER A 687 4.69 5.26 -45.72
N GLU A 688 4.63 4.96 -44.43
CA GLU A 688 3.65 5.54 -43.52
C GLU A 688 3.87 7.05 -43.29
N LEU A 689 5.13 7.50 -43.21
CA LEU A 689 5.47 8.94 -43.18
C LEU A 689 4.99 9.65 -44.45
N ASN A 690 5.28 9.09 -45.64
CA ASN A 690 4.86 9.68 -46.91
C ASN A 690 3.34 9.77 -47.04
N LYS A 691 2.59 8.74 -46.63
CA LYS A 691 1.11 8.77 -46.62
C LYS A 691 0.58 9.91 -45.75
N LEU A 692 1.21 10.13 -44.60
CA LEU A 692 0.81 11.18 -43.68
C LEU A 692 1.16 12.58 -44.24
N CYS A 693 2.35 12.74 -44.84
CA CYS A 693 2.72 13.96 -45.59
C CYS A 693 1.74 14.26 -46.73
N ASP A 694 1.38 13.27 -47.55
CA ASP A 694 0.42 13.43 -48.65
C ASP A 694 -0.95 13.89 -48.15
N THR A 695 -1.41 13.34 -47.02
CA THR A 695 -2.66 13.72 -46.37
C THR A 695 -2.61 15.18 -45.89
N LEU A 696 -1.54 15.58 -45.20
CA LEU A 696 -1.37 16.94 -44.70
C LEU A 696 -1.25 17.96 -45.84
N ILE A 697 -0.43 17.67 -46.85
CA ILE A 697 -0.29 18.53 -48.05
C ILE A 697 -1.64 18.65 -48.76
N GLY A 698 -2.39 17.56 -48.92
CA GLY A 698 -3.74 17.58 -49.48
C GLY A 698 -4.68 18.54 -48.74
N GLN A 699 -4.72 18.46 -47.41
CA GLN A 699 -5.54 19.35 -46.58
C GLN A 699 -5.11 20.81 -46.65
N ILE A 700 -3.79 21.09 -46.68
CA ILE A 700 -3.27 22.45 -46.86
C ILE A 700 -3.68 23.01 -48.22
N LEU A 701 -3.57 22.22 -49.30
CA LEU A 701 -3.95 22.63 -50.65
C LEU A 701 -5.46 22.88 -50.78
N ASP A 702 -6.30 22.09 -50.10
CA ASP A 702 -7.74 22.30 -50.11
C ASP A 702 -8.14 23.60 -49.38
N HIS A 703 -7.46 23.95 -48.29
CA HIS A 703 -7.62 25.27 -47.65
C HIS A 703 -7.16 26.42 -48.54
N LEU A 704 -6.02 26.27 -49.24
CA LEU A 704 -5.55 27.26 -50.21
C LEU A 704 -6.54 27.46 -51.37
N LYS A 705 -7.20 26.40 -51.84
CA LYS A 705 -8.27 26.50 -52.84
C LYS A 705 -9.50 27.23 -52.29
N ALA A 706 -9.89 26.97 -51.04
CA ALA A 706 -11.00 27.65 -50.38
C ALA A 706 -10.72 29.17 -50.24
N LEU A 707 -9.55 29.54 -49.73
CA LEU A 707 -9.12 30.95 -49.64
C LEU A 707 -9.11 31.67 -50.99
N GLY A 708 -8.79 30.94 -52.08
CA GLY A 708 -8.85 31.47 -53.43
C GLY A 708 -10.27 31.71 -53.94
N ARG A 709 -11.26 30.92 -53.49
CA ARG A 709 -12.69 31.12 -53.81
C ARG A 709 -13.27 32.30 -53.02
N ASP A 710 -12.82 32.49 -51.79
CA ASP A 710 -13.28 33.56 -50.90
C ASP A 710 -12.55 34.91 -51.16
N GLU A 711 -11.77 35.01 -52.24
CA GLU A 711 -10.96 36.17 -52.63
C GLU A 711 -9.96 36.66 -51.55
N ASN A 712 -9.64 35.83 -50.56
CA ASN A 712 -8.67 36.11 -49.49
C ASN A 712 -7.20 35.92 -49.97
N THR A 713 -6.88 36.56 -51.09
CA THR A 713 -5.64 36.42 -51.87
C THR A 713 -4.36 36.74 -51.10
N ARG A 714 -4.40 37.68 -50.14
CA ARG A 714 -3.25 37.99 -49.27
C ARG A 714 -2.87 36.82 -48.36
N ARG A 715 -3.86 36.19 -47.72
CA ARG A 715 -3.65 35.05 -46.81
C ARG A 715 -3.27 33.80 -47.58
N GLN A 716 -3.92 33.58 -48.72
CA GLN A 716 -3.57 32.52 -49.66
C GLN A 716 -2.10 32.61 -50.09
N GLY A 717 -1.62 33.81 -50.44
CA GLY A 717 -0.23 34.02 -50.83
C GLY A 717 0.77 33.77 -49.70
N ALA A 718 0.46 34.20 -48.48
CA ALA A 718 1.32 33.99 -47.32
C ALA A 718 1.45 32.49 -46.93
N LEU A 719 0.34 31.75 -46.93
CA LEU A 719 0.35 30.31 -46.64
C LEU A 719 1.00 29.50 -47.76
N ALA A 720 0.75 29.86 -49.04
CA ALA A 720 1.41 29.23 -50.17
C ALA A 720 2.93 29.39 -50.11
N PHE A 721 3.41 30.59 -49.74
CA PHE A 721 4.83 30.85 -49.54
C PHE A 721 5.41 30.06 -48.36
N SER A 722 4.66 29.94 -47.26
CA SER A 722 5.08 29.17 -46.08
C SER A 722 5.23 27.68 -46.42
N LEU A 723 4.27 27.09 -47.14
CA LEU A 723 4.37 25.71 -47.62
C LEU A 723 5.53 25.54 -48.61
N PHE A 724 5.71 26.50 -49.53
CA PHE A 724 6.85 26.49 -50.46
C PHE A 724 8.19 26.47 -49.71
N ALA A 725 8.34 27.30 -48.67
CA ALA A 725 9.56 27.35 -47.87
C ALA A 725 9.86 25.99 -47.19
N VAL A 726 8.84 25.32 -46.66
CA VAL A 726 8.98 23.98 -46.06
C VAL A 726 9.37 22.94 -47.11
N LEU A 727 8.71 22.93 -48.28
CA LEU A 727 9.04 22.00 -49.36
C LEU A 727 10.45 22.23 -49.92
N LEU A 728 10.90 23.48 -49.96
CA LEU A 728 12.25 23.82 -50.38
C LEU A 728 13.30 23.34 -49.37
N ALA A 729 13.01 23.50 -48.07
CA ALA A 729 13.95 23.15 -47.00
C ALA A 729 14.08 21.64 -46.78
N HIS A 730 12.98 20.89 -46.93
CA HIS A 730 12.88 19.51 -46.49
C HIS A 730 12.37 18.52 -47.56
N GLY A 731 11.83 19.01 -48.67
CA GLY A 731 11.26 18.17 -49.72
C GLY A 731 12.31 17.65 -50.70
N ASP A 732 12.14 16.40 -51.16
CA ASP A 732 12.95 15.86 -52.26
C ASP A 732 12.45 16.39 -53.61
N LEU A 733 13.03 17.51 -54.05
CA LEU A 733 12.69 18.17 -55.32
C LEU A 733 13.22 17.43 -56.55
N ARG A 734 13.87 16.27 -56.41
CA ARG A 734 14.12 15.35 -57.53
C ARG A 734 12.82 14.70 -58.00
N ASN A 735 11.81 14.62 -57.13
CA ASN A 735 10.48 14.17 -57.51
C ASN A 735 9.77 15.23 -58.34
N ASN A 736 9.54 14.93 -59.62
CA ASN A 736 8.86 15.82 -60.57
C ASN A 736 7.51 16.36 -60.06
N LYS A 737 6.74 15.58 -59.28
CA LYS A 737 5.46 16.04 -58.73
C LYS A 737 5.65 17.12 -57.66
N LEU A 738 6.58 16.92 -56.73
CA LEU A 738 6.89 17.87 -55.66
C LEU A 738 7.57 19.14 -56.21
N SER A 739 8.47 18.99 -57.18
CA SER A 739 9.09 20.13 -57.88
C SER A 739 8.04 21.00 -58.59
N GLN A 740 7.10 20.39 -59.32
CA GLN A 740 6.00 21.12 -59.94
C GLN A 740 5.07 21.77 -58.90
N LEU A 741 4.80 21.10 -57.78
CA LEU A 741 4.03 21.68 -56.69
C LEU A 741 4.71 22.92 -56.10
N ALA A 742 6.03 22.86 -55.85
CA ALA A 742 6.80 23.97 -55.33
C ALA A 742 6.77 25.18 -56.29
N ILE A 743 6.94 24.95 -57.59
CA ILE A 743 6.82 26.01 -58.62
C ILE A 743 5.41 26.62 -58.62
N ASN A 744 4.37 25.80 -58.53
CA ASN A 744 2.98 26.27 -58.49
C ASN A 744 2.69 27.10 -57.24
N LEU A 745 3.22 26.71 -56.08
CA LEU A 745 3.06 27.45 -54.83
C LEU A 745 3.80 28.79 -54.86
N TRP A 746 5.01 28.82 -55.43
CA TRP A 746 5.75 30.06 -55.66
C TRP A 746 5.00 31.01 -56.59
N ASN A 747 4.47 30.51 -57.69
CA ASN A 747 3.69 31.33 -58.63
C ASN A 747 2.40 31.82 -57.96
N LEU A 748 1.72 30.98 -57.18
CA LEU A 748 0.52 31.35 -56.44
C LEU A 748 0.80 32.45 -55.39
N SER A 749 1.93 32.38 -54.69
CA SER A 749 2.28 33.41 -53.69
C SER A 749 2.56 34.78 -54.32
N HIS A 750 3.06 34.81 -55.55
CA HIS A 750 3.41 36.05 -56.26
C HIS A 750 2.30 36.58 -57.19
N LYS A 751 1.30 35.77 -57.54
CA LYS A 751 0.22 36.09 -58.51
C LYS A 751 -0.50 37.42 -58.25
N HIS A 752 -0.71 37.76 -56.98
CA HIS A 752 -1.43 38.98 -56.57
C HIS A 752 -0.52 40.05 -55.96
N GLY A 753 0.81 39.85 -55.96
CA GLY A 753 1.78 40.84 -55.49
C GLY A 753 1.77 41.13 -53.97
N TYR A 754 1.16 40.27 -53.17
CA TYR A 754 1.08 40.40 -51.70
C TYR A 754 2.26 39.76 -50.94
N CYS A 755 3.11 39.00 -51.61
CA CYS A 755 4.34 38.46 -51.02
C CYS A 755 5.40 39.56 -50.95
N GLU A 756 6.14 39.64 -49.82
CA GLU A 756 7.18 40.64 -49.64
C GLU A 756 8.35 40.39 -50.60
N THR A 757 8.54 41.27 -51.58
CA THR A 757 9.60 41.17 -52.59
C THR A 757 10.99 40.98 -51.98
N ARG A 758 11.26 41.57 -50.81
CA ARG A 758 12.55 41.45 -50.12
C ARG A 758 12.82 40.02 -49.64
N ILE A 759 11.81 39.33 -49.11
CA ILE A 759 11.92 37.94 -48.66
C ILE A 759 12.07 37.04 -49.90
N SER A 760 11.26 37.25 -50.93
CA SER A 760 11.33 36.46 -52.16
C SER A 760 12.69 36.54 -52.86
N VAL A 761 13.29 37.74 -52.94
CA VAL A 761 14.64 37.90 -53.51
C VAL A 761 15.69 37.15 -52.68
N ARG A 762 15.64 37.27 -51.34
CA ARG A 762 16.54 36.53 -50.45
C ARG A 762 16.39 35.03 -50.58
N THR A 763 15.16 34.52 -50.63
CA THR A 763 14.87 33.10 -50.83
C THR A 763 15.41 32.65 -52.19
N LEU A 764 15.21 33.42 -53.26
CA LEU A 764 15.72 33.08 -54.59
C LEU A 764 17.26 33.05 -54.63
N ASP A 765 17.92 34.02 -53.98
CA ASP A 765 19.38 34.04 -53.88
C ASP A 765 19.93 32.90 -53.02
N TYR A 766 19.22 32.51 -51.95
CA TYR A 766 19.53 31.33 -51.17
C TYR A 766 19.44 30.05 -52.02
N ILE A 767 18.38 29.89 -52.83
CA ILE A 767 18.23 28.73 -53.73
C ILE A 767 19.37 28.70 -54.75
N LYS A 768 19.75 29.86 -55.33
CA LYS A 768 20.90 29.95 -56.24
C LYS A 768 22.19 29.51 -55.59
N HIS A 769 22.44 29.90 -54.34
CA HIS A 769 23.61 29.49 -53.59
C HIS A 769 23.59 27.98 -53.28
N GLN A 770 22.43 27.42 -52.93
CA GLN A 770 22.30 25.97 -52.74
C GLN A 770 22.51 25.17 -54.04
N ALA A 771 22.03 25.66 -55.18
CA ALA A 771 22.19 25.00 -56.47
C ALA A 771 23.64 24.94 -56.96
N GLN A 772 24.55 25.73 -56.38
CA GLN A 772 26.00 25.65 -56.65
C GLN A 772 26.65 24.45 -55.97
N GLN A 773 25.99 23.80 -55.01
CA GLN A 773 26.50 22.58 -54.38
C GLN A 773 26.30 21.35 -55.29
N PRO A 774 27.28 20.44 -55.38
CA PRO A 774 27.25 19.31 -56.32
C PRO A 774 26.06 18.37 -56.11
N ASP A 775 25.61 18.19 -54.86
CA ASP A 775 24.48 17.29 -54.50
C ASP A 775 23.10 17.91 -54.84
N MET A 776 23.04 19.22 -55.11
CA MET A 776 21.81 20.00 -55.27
C MET A 776 21.63 20.55 -56.70
N ALA A 777 22.35 20.00 -57.68
CA ALA A 777 22.32 20.46 -59.07
C ALA A 777 20.92 20.48 -59.71
N HIS A 778 20.01 19.60 -59.25
CA HIS A 778 18.61 19.52 -59.68
C HIS A 778 17.80 20.80 -59.40
N LEU A 779 18.23 21.62 -58.43
CA LEU A 779 17.61 22.92 -58.15
C LEU A 779 17.85 23.94 -59.28
N SER A 780 18.87 23.74 -60.14
CA SER A 780 19.19 24.66 -61.24
C SER A 780 18.07 24.76 -62.28
N ASP A 781 17.41 23.66 -62.65
CA ASP A 781 16.23 23.67 -63.55
C ASP A 781 15.01 24.31 -62.86
N THR A 782 14.90 24.13 -61.53
CA THR A 782 13.82 24.72 -60.73
C THR A 782 13.97 26.24 -60.64
N ILE A 783 15.19 26.77 -60.46
CA ILE A 783 15.49 28.21 -60.40
C ILE A 783 15.04 28.95 -61.67
N GLN A 784 15.25 28.37 -62.85
CA GLN A 784 14.85 29.01 -64.12
C GLN A 784 13.34 29.27 -64.19
N ARG A 785 12.55 28.45 -63.49
CA ARG A 785 11.07 28.53 -63.45
C ARG A 785 10.53 29.35 -62.28
N LEU A 786 11.39 29.76 -61.35
CA LEU A 786 11.05 30.59 -60.18
C LEU A 786 11.35 32.10 -60.41
N ALA A 787 11.66 32.50 -61.64
CA ALA A 787 12.01 33.87 -61.97
C ALA A 787 10.91 34.87 -61.53
N LEU A 788 11.30 35.86 -60.73
CA LEU A 788 10.41 36.95 -60.33
C LEU A 788 10.09 37.81 -61.57
N GLN A 789 8.82 37.95 -61.90
CA GLN A 789 8.39 38.88 -62.94
C GLN A 789 8.75 40.31 -62.51
N SER A 790 9.57 41.01 -63.29
CA SER A 790 9.85 42.42 -63.08
C SER A 790 8.54 43.19 -63.20
N ARG A 791 8.13 43.89 -62.13
CA ARG A 791 7.04 44.87 -62.23
C ARG A 791 7.42 45.92 -63.28
N THR A 792 6.73 45.94 -64.40
CA THR A 792 6.53 47.15 -65.21
C THR A 792 5.41 47.97 -64.62
#